data_AF-A0AAV9UUT7-F1
#
_entry.id   AF-A0AAV9UUT7-F1
#
_cell.length_a   1.000
_cell.length_b   1.000
_cell.length_c   1.000
_cell.angle_alpha   90.00
_cell.angle_beta   90.00
_cell.angle_gamma   90.00
#
_symmetry.space_group_name_H-M   'P 1'
#
loop_
_entity.id
_entity.type
_entity.pdbx_description
1 polymer ?
#
loop_
_entity_poly.entity_id
_entity_poly.type
_entity_poly.pdbx_seq_one_letter_code
_entity_poly.pdbx_strand_id
1 'polypeptide(L)'
;MRLLQNLLSPASPGAGGLTVLLLLLDLITPAATVKHENFKTCSQSGFCRRNRAFADDAIAAGDKWSSPYEVKEDTIALQNGVLTAEILKTVPGLQEKVVLPLTIKFHKTGAVRVTIDELKRQKGEIELKGQSKARKERYHETERWALVPDWDIRDEKVVYDNRKGQITLKFGPESKYKAIVTANPFSVKFERDGETHIVFNDRGLMNVEHWRPQPPAPEEGKEKSPEDLDGGWDETFGGNTDTKPRGPEAIALDITFPGYEHVYGIPSHATSLSLKTTKGGDGAYSEPYRLYNADVFEYIVDSPMTLYGSIPFMQAHRKGSSVGVLWLNAAETWVDVVKEKPKKILPIGGKSEDTKTHWISESGLLDVWVFLGPDPATLYTSYGALTGYTKMPPSFAIAYHQCRWNYVSQEDVKDVNKKFDKHDIPYDVIWLDIEYTDGKRYFTFDPLTFPDPMSMMKNADKTERKVVLIIDPHIKNTENYDIVDELKSKDLAVKDKDGNIYEGWCWPGSSHWVDAFNPAAFEWWNSLFTFDRFKGTTKNTFIWNDMNEPSVFNGPETTMPKDNIHFDNWEHRDVHNLNGMTFMNATHQALEARQDSKGRTQRSFVLTRAFFAGAQRLGAMWTGDNEAKWEHLQAAFPMLLSQGVAGFPFSGADVGGFFGNPSKELLTRWYQSGIWYPFFRAHAHIDAKRREPYIAGDPYTRIIREAVRLRYALLPAWYTAFHRASQDGMPILRPNFVVHPDDEEGFALDDQAYLGDTGILVKPVVSEGVETVDIHLGDNEVYYDYWTYKIYQGKGLKNYPAPLDQMPVLMRGGHIIPRRDRHRRSSGLMKYDPFTLVVVLNDKGNAEGHLYHDDGESFDYQKGHYIHRKFTFDSATKSLSSTDLHQDPPTAEAYNKVVKSLLVEKILIVGVSKAIKASVLAKSKNKATILEDGKYRKASMVYTPAQDNTFGDTLLIRNPKVRIANDWTVYLDKKDAGGAVKDEL
;
A
#
# COMPACT_ATOMS: atom_id res chain seq x y z
N MET A 1 -44.06 14.82 -10.77
CA MET A 1 -45.19 14.99 -11.73
C MET A 1 -46.43 15.54 -11.01
N ARG A 2 -46.47 16.85 -10.74
CA ARG A 2 -47.70 17.64 -10.40
C ARG A 2 -47.37 19.14 -10.23
N LEU A 3 -46.47 19.67 -11.08
CA LEU A 3 -46.03 21.08 -11.04
C LEU A 3 -45.68 21.64 -12.44
N LEU A 4 -46.25 21.03 -13.49
CA LEU A 4 -45.92 21.32 -14.89
C LEU A 4 -47.22 21.42 -15.73
N GLN A 5 -48.12 22.31 -15.33
CA GLN A 5 -49.40 22.49 -16.07
C GLN A 5 -49.90 23.95 -16.21
N ASN A 6 -49.13 24.97 -15.79
CA ASN A 6 -49.61 26.36 -15.79
C ASN A 6 -48.85 27.35 -16.69
N LEU A 7 -48.10 26.91 -17.71
CA LEU A 7 -47.37 27.82 -18.60
C LEU A 7 -47.53 27.46 -20.07
N LEU A 8 -48.76 27.51 -20.61
CA LEU A 8 -48.99 27.52 -22.06
C LEU A 8 -50.19 28.41 -22.42
N SER A 9 -49.90 29.65 -22.83
CA SER A 9 -50.74 30.46 -23.74
C SER A 9 -49.83 31.51 -24.44
N PRO A 10 -50.02 31.80 -25.74
CA PRO A 10 -48.97 32.34 -26.61
C PRO A 10 -49.05 33.87 -26.78
N ALA A 11 -47.91 34.57 -26.68
CA ALA A 11 -47.79 35.95 -27.12
C ALA A 11 -46.38 36.29 -27.64
N SER A 12 -46.34 36.72 -28.90
CA SER A 12 -45.31 37.48 -29.66
C SER A 12 -43.87 36.93 -29.80
N PRO A 13 -43.33 36.85 -31.04
CA PRO A 13 -41.95 36.45 -31.31
C PRO A 13 -41.03 37.68 -31.33
N GLY A 14 -40.13 37.78 -30.36
CA GLY A 14 -39.08 38.79 -30.41
C GLY A 14 -38.38 38.94 -29.07
N ALA A 15 -37.08 38.68 -29.05
CA ALA A 15 -36.15 38.94 -27.94
C ALA A 15 -36.19 38.04 -26.69
N GLY A 16 -37.01 36.98 -26.62
CA GLY A 16 -36.99 36.01 -25.51
C GLY A 16 -36.10 34.78 -25.70
N GLY A 17 -35.66 34.49 -26.93
CA GLY A 17 -34.95 33.24 -27.26
C GLY A 17 -33.50 33.18 -26.78
N LEU A 18 -32.82 34.33 -26.64
CA LEU A 18 -31.41 34.35 -26.25
C LEU A 18 -31.22 34.18 -24.73
N THR A 19 -32.16 34.69 -23.92
CA THR A 19 -32.10 34.62 -22.46
C THR A 19 -32.48 33.24 -21.93
N VAL A 20 -33.41 32.53 -22.60
CA VAL A 20 -33.78 31.15 -22.26
C VAL A 20 -32.70 30.16 -22.68
N LEU A 21 -31.97 30.43 -23.77
CA LEU A 21 -30.82 29.62 -24.19
C LEU A 21 -29.62 29.79 -23.25
N LEU A 22 -29.38 30.99 -22.72
CA LEU A 22 -28.35 31.25 -21.70
C LEU A 22 -28.69 30.62 -20.34
N LEU A 23 -29.96 30.66 -19.92
CA LEU A 23 -30.43 29.98 -18.70
C LEU A 23 -30.43 28.44 -18.83
N LEU A 24 -30.55 27.89 -20.05
CA LEU A 24 -30.39 26.46 -20.31
C LEU A 24 -28.92 26.03 -20.43
N LEU A 25 -28.02 26.95 -20.81
CA LEU A 25 -26.57 26.72 -20.77
C LEU A 25 -26.01 26.74 -19.34
N ASP A 26 -26.60 27.52 -18.43
CA ASP A 26 -26.29 27.45 -16.98
C ASP A 26 -26.84 26.18 -16.29
N LEU A 27 -27.73 25.42 -16.95
CA LEU A 27 -28.21 24.10 -16.52
C LEU A 27 -27.40 22.94 -17.09
N ILE A 28 -26.37 23.24 -17.91
CA ILE A 28 -25.36 22.28 -18.32
C ILE A 28 -24.11 22.61 -17.51
N THR A 29 -24.14 22.32 -16.21
CA THR A 29 -22.89 22.06 -15.51
C THR A 29 -22.24 20.85 -16.20
N PRO A 30 -20.98 20.98 -16.66
CA PRO A 30 -20.23 19.81 -17.10
C PRO A 30 -20.28 18.74 -16.01
N ALA A 31 -20.32 17.48 -16.45
CA ALA A 31 -20.27 16.32 -15.59
C ALA A 31 -19.20 16.49 -14.50
N ALA A 32 -19.53 16.00 -13.30
CA ALA A 32 -18.82 16.22 -12.08
C ALA A 32 -17.29 16.00 -12.22
N THR A 33 -16.55 16.94 -11.62
CA THR A 33 -15.10 16.99 -11.50
C THR A 33 -14.78 17.24 -10.03
N VAL A 34 -13.61 16.82 -9.56
CA VAL A 34 -13.14 17.16 -8.21
C VAL A 34 -13.40 18.64 -7.90
N LYS A 35 -14.03 18.91 -6.75
CA LYS A 35 -14.30 20.27 -6.28
C LYS A 35 -13.06 20.80 -5.59
N HIS A 36 -12.12 21.33 -6.36
CA HIS A 36 -10.84 21.84 -5.85
C HIS A 36 -11.02 22.86 -4.72
N GLU A 37 -12.10 23.66 -4.75
CA GLU A 37 -12.44 24.62 -3.71
C GLU A 37 -12.71 24.01 -2.32
N ASN A 38 -12.98 22.69 -2.27
CA ASN A 38 -13.18 21.97 -1.02
C ASN A 38 -11.87 21.50 -0.37
N PHE A 39 -10.73 21.58 -1.06
CA PHE A 39 -9.45 21.09 -0.56
C PHE A 39 -8.42 22.20 -0.55
N LYS A 40 -7.75 22.40 0.58
CA LYS A 40 -6.73 23.44 0.71
C LYS A 40 -5.57 23.19 -0.24
N THR A 41 -5.16 24.23 -0.96
CA THR A 41 -3.80 24.35 -1.50
C THR A 41 -2.81 24.66 -0.37
N CYS A 42 -1.50 24.55 -0.62
CA CYS A 42 -0.51 24.94 0.39
C CYS A 42 -0.66 26.41 0.80
N SER A 43 -1.04 27.30 -0.12
CA SER A 43 -1.25 28.73 0.18
C SER A 43 -2.48 29.00 1.04
N GLN A 44 -3.44 28.07 1.12
CA GLN A 44 -4.62 28.14 1.99
C GLN A 44 -4.43 27.43 3.34
N SER A 45 -3.39 26.61 3.47
CA SER A 45 -2.97 26.01 4.74
C SER A 45 -1.95 26.92 5.42
N GLY A 46 -2.33 27.57 6.53
CA GLY A 46 -1.49 28.56 7.19
C GLY A 46 -0.08 28.08 7.52
N PHE A 47 0.09 26.85 7.99
CA PHE A 47 1.41 26.31 8.32
C PHE A 47 2.23 25.91 7.09
N CYS A 48 1.59 25.41 6.02
CA CYS A 48 2.28 25.13 4.77
C CYS A 48 2.78 26.44 4.14
N ARG A 49 1.91 27.45 4.06
CA ARG A 49 2.24 28.80 3.58
C ARG A 49 3.43 29.40 4.34
N ARG A 50 3.44 29.34 5.68
CA ARG A 50 4.55 29.86 6.49
C ARG A 50 5.87 29.13 6.21
N ASN A 51 5.85 27.80 6.14
CA ASN A 51 7.07 27.03 5.91
C ASN A 51 7.58 27.13 4.47
N ARG A 52 6.70 27.25 3.47
CA ARG A 52 7.12 27.57 2.09
C ARG A 52 7.72 28.97 2.00
N ALA A 53 7.11 29.98 2.63
CA ALA A 53 7.67 31.33 2.69
C ALA A 53 9.05 31.34 3.37
N PHE A 54 9.19 30.66 4.51
CA PHE A 54 10.47 30.48 5.19
C PHE A 54 11.53 29.85 4.28
N ALA A 55 11.16 28.83 3.52
CA ALA A 55 12.06 28.20 2.55
C ALA A 55 12.43 29.15 1.41
N ASP A 56 11.48 29.90 0.88
CA ASP A 56 11.71 30.85 -0.21
C ASP A 56 12.63 32.00 0.24
N ASP A 57 12.43 32.54 1.45
CA ASP A 57 13.30 33.56 2.06
C ASP A 57 14.73 33.04 2.30
N ALA A 58 14.86 31.83 2.85
CA ALA A 58 16.14 31.18 3.07
C ALA A 58 16.91 30.94 1.76
N ILE A 59 16.21 30.46 0.72
CA ILE A 59 16.79 30.23 -0.60
C ILE A 59 17.19 31.56 -1.26
N ALA A 60 16.35 32.60 -1.17
CA ALA A 60 16.62 33.92 -1.73
C ALA A 60 17.81 34.63 -1.05
N ALA A 61 18.00 34.41 0.25
CA ALA A 61 19.15 34.93 0.99
C ALA A 61 20.49 34.29 0.59
N GLY A 62 20.47 33.09 0.00
CA GLY A 62 21.66 32.39 -0.49
C GLY A 62 22.73 32.23 0.60
N ASP A 63 23.98 32.59 0.31
CA ASP A 63 25.09 32.47 1.26
C ASP A 63 24.96 33.35 2.52
N LYS A 64 23.99 34.29 2.55
CA LYS A 64 23.68 35.09 3.75
C LYS A 64 22.77 34.36 4.73
N TRP A 65 22.14 33.27 4.31
CA TRP A 65 21.29 32.46 5.17
C TRP A 65 22.14 31.56 6.08
N SER A 66 21.76 31.49 7.35
CA SER A 66 22.23 30.47 8.29
C SER A 66 21.05 30.02 9.12
N SER A 67 20.87 28.70 9.21
CA SER A 67 19.88 28.10 10.11
C SER A 67 20.08 28.64 11.54
N PRO A 68 19.02 29.10 12.22
CA PRO A 68 19.12 29.73 13.55
C PRO A 68 19.20 28.70 14.70
N TYR A 69 19.56 27.46 14.39
CA TYR A 69 19.61 26.33 15.31
C TYR A 69 21.06 25.94 15.58
N GLU A 70 21.45 25.90 16.85
CA GLU A 70 22.79 25.45 17.27
C GLU A 70 22.69 24.38 18.35
N VAL A 71 23.57 23.37 18.31
CA VAL A 71 23.69 22.38 19.38
C VAL A 71 24.50 22.97 20.53
N LYS A 72 23.98 22.87 21.74
CA LYS A 72 24.64 23.29 22.97
C LYS A 72 25.64 22.21 23.42
N GLU A 73 26.93 22.44 23.15
CA GLU A 73 27.95 21.38 23.22
C GLU A 73 28.13 20.71 24.60
N ASP A 74 27.94 21.45 25.71
CA ASP A 74 28.06 20.92 27.07
C ASP A 74 26.91 20.00 27.50
N THR A 75 25.86 19.88 26.68
CA THR A 75 24.70 19.00 26.91
C THR A 75 24.79 17.68 26.17
N ILE A 76 25.82 17.50 25.33
CA ILE A 76 25.98 16.29 24.52
C ILE A 76 26.35 15.12 25.45
N ALA A 77 25.54 14.07 25.40
CA ALA A 77 25.82 12.81 26.07
C ALA A 77 25.52 11.64 25.12
N LEU A 78 26.36 10.60 25.15
CA LEU A 78 26.11 9.33 24.46
C LEU A 78 26.03 8.22 25.52
N GLN A 79 24.90 7.54 25.58
CA GLN A 79 24.71 6.40 26.46
C GLN A 79 23.89 5.31 25.74
N ASN A 80 24.39 4.07 25.75
CA ASN A 80 23.68 2.89 25.23
C ASN A 80 23.09 3.08 23.82
N GLY A 81 23.89 3.61 22.89
CA GLY A 81 23.46 3.86 21.50
C GLY A 81 22.49 5.03 21.32
N VAL A 82 22.36 5.91 22.33
CA VAL A 82 21.52 7.12 22.27
C VAL A 82 22.36 8.35 22.52
N LEU A 83 22.44 9.24 21.54
CA LEU A 83 22.97 10.58 21.73
C LEU A 83 21.82 11.51 22.14
N THR A 84 22.02 12.26 23.21
CA THR A 84 21.13 13.34 23.65
C THR A 84 21.87 14.66 23.64
N ALA A 85 21.20 15.74 23.27
CA ALA A 85 21.72 17.11 23.37
C ALA A 85 20.56 18.13 23.43
N GLU A 86 20.86 19.38 23.74
CA GLU A 86 19.95 20.51 23.58
C GLU A 86 20.29 21.29 22.30
N ILE A 87 19.29 21.55 21.45
CA ILE A 87 19.39 22.53 20.36
C ILE A 87 18.81 23.85 20.86
N LEU A 88 19.52 24.95 20.63
CA LEU A 88 19.07 26.31 20.91
C LEU A 88 18.60 26.96 19.62
N LYS A 89 17.31 27.32 19.57
CA LYS A 89 16.75 28.14 18.49
C LYS A 89 16.85 29.61 18.86
N THR A 90 17.53 30.39 18.01
CA THR A 90 17.55 31.85 18.11
C THR A 90 16.33 32.43 17.41
N VAL A 91 15.57 33.28 18.11
CA VAL A 91 14.36 33.92 17.58
C VAL A 91 14.60 35.43 17.59
N PRO A 92 14.49 36.13 16.43
CA PRO A 92 14.63 37.59 16.39
C PRO A 92 13.70 38.27 17.41
N GLY A 93 14.24 39.19 18.21
CA GLY A 93 13.47 39.93 19.21
C GLY A 93 13.24 39.21 20.55
N LEU A 94 13.53 37.92 20.66
CA LEU A 94 13.46 37.17 21.92
C LEU A 94 14.85 37.14 22.61
N GLN A 95 14.90 37.54 23.89
CA GLN A 95 16.15 37.56 24.67
C GLN A 95 16.64 36.15 25.03
N GLU A 96 15.71 35.24 25.36
CA GLU A 96 16.03 33.85 25.70
C GLU A 96 15.90 32.96 24.47
N LYS A 97 16.84 32.02 24.29
CA LYS A 97 16.75 31.03 23.22
C LYS A 97 15.74 29.94 23.57
N VAL A 98 15.01 29.45 22.58
CA VAL A 98 14.12 28.31 22.77
C VAL A 98 14.95 27.03 22.81
N VAL A 99 14.73 26.21 23.84
CA VAL A 99 15.46 24.94 24.04
C VAL A 99 14.67 23.78 23.46
N LEU A 100 15.30 23.04 22.55
CA LEU A 100 14.73 21.91 21.83
C LEU A 100 15.54 20.65 22.12
N PRO A 101 15.03 19.69 22.91
CA PRO A 101 15.72 18.42 23.16
C PRO A 101 15.92 17.63 21.87
N LEU A 102 17.17 17.24 21.59
CA LEU A 102 17.57 16.37 20.50
C LEU A 102 17.87 14.97 21.04
N THR A 103 17.31 13.95 20.40
CA THR A 103 17.66 12.54 20.62
C THR A 103 18.02 11.89 19.29
N ILE A 104 19.17 11.23 19.22
CA ILE A 104 19.58 10.38 18.09
C ILE A 104 19.78 8.96 18.59
N LYS A 105 18.92 8.03 18.17
CA LYS A 105 19.01 6.60 18.52
C LYS A 105 19.57 5.80 17.36
N PHE A 106 20.55 4.94 17.63
CA PHE A 106 21.15 4.04 16.65
C PHE A 106 20.65 2.62 16.92
N HIS A 107 20.09 1.97 15.90
CA HIS A 107 19.49 0.64 16.02
C HIS A 107 20.43 -0.45 15.49
N LYS A 108 20.29 -1.68 16.02
CA LYS A 108 21.09 -2.83 15.55
C LYS A 108 20.88 -3.18 14.08
N THR A 109 19.73 -2.81 13.53
CA THR A 109 19.42 -2.95 12.10
C THR A 109 20.25 -2.00 11.22
N GLY A 110 20.95 -1.03 11.81
CA GLY A 110 21.63 0.05 11.10
C GLY A 110 20.72 1.24 10.80
N ALA A 111 19.44 1.22 11.21
CA ALA A 111 18.57 2.38 11.14
C ALA A 111 18.94 3.43 12.22
N VAL A 112 18.72 4.70 11.92
CA VAL A 112 18.92 5.81 12.87
C VAL A 112 17.63 6.57 13.04
N ARG A 113 17.24 6.87 14.28
CA ARG A 113 16.09 7.73 14.60
C ARG A 113 16.60 9.07 15.12
N VAL A 114 16.15 10.17 14.53
CA VAL A 114 16.42 11.54 14.98
C VAL A 114 15.10 12.16 15.43
N THR A 115 15.03 12.55 16.70
CA THR A 115 13.84 13.16 17.29
C THR A 115 14.19 14.53 17.88
N ILE A 116 13.38 15.54 17.60
CA ILE A 116 13.48 16.89 18.17
C ILE A 116 12.12 17.28 18.75
N ASP A 117 12.13 17.73 20.01
CA ASP A 117 10.96 18.19 20.77
C ASP A 117 11.17 19.63 21.28
N GLU A 118 10.25 20.15 22.09
CA GLU A 118 10.27 21.48 22.68
C GLU A 118 10.16 21.41 24.21
N LEU A 119 11.24 21.79 24.92
CA LEU A 119 11.35 21.60 26.37
C LEU A 119 10.24 22.33 27.14
N LYS A 120 9.84 23.51 26.69
CA LYS A 120 8.77 24.31 27.32
C LYS A 120 7.41 23.58 27.27
N ARG A 121 7.12 22.92 26.14
CA ARG A 121 5.90 22.12 25.97
C ARG A 121 5.94 20.83 26.78
N GLN A 122 7.10 20.15 26.82
CA GLN A 122 7.30 18.96 27.67
C GLN A 122 7.03 19.25 29.15
N LYS A 123 7.42 20.43 29.63
CA LYS A 123 7.18 20.88 31.02
C LYS A 123 5.76 21.41 31.27
N GLY A 124 4.93 21.54 30.24
CA GLY A 124 3.60 22.13 30.35
C GLY A 124 3.59 23.64 30.64
N GLU A 125 4.73 24.32 30.42
CA GLU A 125 4.97 25.75 30.69
C GLU A 125 4.42 26.66 29.57
N ILE A 126 3.30 26.26 28.95
CA ILE A 126 2.59 27.03 27.93
C ILE A 126 1.15 27.30 28.38
N GLU A 127 0.52 28.29 27.78
CA GLU A 127 -0.90 28.60 27.98
C GLU A 127 -1.65 28.35 26.69
N LEU A 128 -2.79 27.68 26.79
CA LEU A 128 -3.69 27.47 25.67
C LEU A 128 -4.67 28.63 25.59
N LYS A 129 -4.99 29.05 24.37
CA LYS A 129 -6.03 30.05 24.12
C LYS A 129 -7.39 29.50 24.57
N GLY A 130 -8.15 30.34 25.27
CA GLY A 130 -9.48 30.00 25.77
C GLY A 130 -9.46 29.00 26.92
N GLN A 131 -10.49 28.15 27.00
CA GLN A 131 -10.63 27.11 28.03
C GLN A 131 -10.32 25.70 27.47
N SER A 132 -9.52 25.61 26.39
CA SER A 132 -9.20 24.34 25.76
C SER A 132 -8.51 23.38 26.73
N LYS A 133 -8.93 22.12 26.69
CA LYS A 133 -8.35 21.01 27.47
C LYS A 133 -7.33 20.21 26.67
N ALA A 134 -7.02 20.62 25.44
CA ALA A 134 -6.07 19.93 24.59
C ALA A 134 -4.71 19.76 25.29
N ARG A 135 -3.97 18.71 24.92
CA ARG A 135 -2.63 18.47 25.48
C ARG A 135 -1.67 19.61 25.14
N LYS A 136 -0.80 19.96 26.09
CA LYS A 136 0.19 21.03 25.92
C LYS A 136 1.44 20.51 25.23
N GLU A 137 1.77 19.25 25.44
CA GLU A 137 2.90 18.56 24.83
C GLU A 137 2.76 18.48 23.32
N ARG A 138 3.87 18.24 22.61
CA ARG A 138 3.81 17.79 21.23
C ARG A 138 3.32 16.34 21.21
N TYR A 139 2.52 15.99 20.20
CA TYR A 139 2.07 14.62 20.04
C TYR A 139 3.24 13.67 19.80
N HIS A 140 3.34 12.66 20.65
CA HIS A 140 4.48 11.73 20.73
C HIS A 140 4.05 10.26 20.68
N GLU A 141 2.76 9.97 20.44
CA GLU A 141 2.25 8.60 20.42
C GLU A 141 2.19 7.98 19.02
N THR A 142 2.65 8.67 17.97
CA THR A 142 2.69 8.09 16.60
C THR A 142 3.42 6.74 16.58
N GLU A 143 4.51 6.62 17.36
CA GLU A 143 5.29 5.39 17.44
C GLU A 143 4.48 4.19 17.96
N ARG A 144 3.55 4.41 18.89
CA ARG A 144 2.73 3.35 19.49
C ARG A 144 1.83 2.68 18.46
N TRP A 145 1.42 3.43 17.44
CA TRP A 145 0.52 2.95 16.39
C TRP A 145 1.27 2.44 15.16
N ALA A 146 2.30 3.17 14.74
CA ALA A 146 3.01 2.89 13.50
C ALA A 146 4.08 1.81 13.67
N LEU A 147 4.76 1.75 14.82
CA LEU A 147 5.86 0.81 15.07
C LEU A 147 5.38 -0.45 15.79
N VAL A 148 6.08 -1.58 15.61
CA VAL A 148 5.82 -2.82 16.35
C VAL A 148 6.38 -2.74 17.76
N PRO A 149 5.77 -3.33 18.80
CA PRO A 149 6.17 -3.12 20.20
C PRO A 149 7.67 -3.28 20.52
N ASP A 150 8.37 -4.21 19.86
CA ASP A 150 9.79 -4.53 20.12
C ASP A 150 10.77 -3.82 19.16
N TRP A 151 10.42 -2.63 18.66
CA TRP A 151 11.23 -1.88 17.67
C TRP A 151 12.55 -1.31 18.24
N ASP A 152 12.63 -0.99 19.55
CA ASP A 152 13.74 -0.21 20.15
C ASP A 152 14.97 -1.05 20.52
N ILE A 153 15.50 -1.80 19.54
CA ILE A 153 16.72 -2.60 19.72
C ILE A 153 17.96 -1.79 19.32
N ARG A 154 18.69 -1.29 20.32
CA ARG A 154 19.78 -0.32 20.16
C ARG A 154 21.15 -0.95 19.88
N ASP A 155 21.96 -0.25 19.08
CA ASP A 155 23.38 -0.57 18.89
C ASP A 155 24.20 0.09 20.00
N GLU A 156 24.61 -0.70 21.00
CA GLU A 156 25.40 -0.20 22.13
C GLU A 156 26.87 0.05 21.78
N LYS A 157 27.32 -0.32 20.57
CA LYS A 157 28.72 -0.20 20.14
C LYS A 157 29.03 1.13 19.45
N VAL A 158 28.08 2.07 19.45
CA VAL A 158 28.29 3.39 18.87
C VAL A 158 29.42 4.10 19.59
N VAL A 159 30.38 4.59 18.82
CA VAL A 159 31.48 5.41 19.32
C VAL A 159 31.41 6.78 18.65
N TYR A 160 31.63 7.84 19.44
CA TYR A 160 31.70 9.19 18.90
C TYR A 160 33.08 9.82 19.09
N ASP A 161 33.44 10.68 18.15
CA ASP A 161 34.58 11.58 18.20
C ASP A 161 34.06 13.01 17.99
N ASN A 162 34.37 13.92 18.90
CA ASN A 162 33.99 15.33 18.80
C ASN A 162 35.24 16.18 18.52
N ARG A 163 35.28 16.79 17.34
CA ARG A 163 36.37 17.69 16.95
C ARG A 163 35.80 18.96 16.33
N LYS A 164 36.12 20.11 16.93
CA LYS A 164 35.83 21.45 16.39
C LYS A 164 34.34 21.63 16.02
N GLY A 165 33.42 21.23 16.90
CA GLY A 165 31.97 21.36 16.68
C GLY A 165 31.38 20.38 15.66
N GLN A 166 32.13 19.33 15.27
CA GLN A 166 31.64 18.19 14.51
C GLN A 166 31.74 16.90 15.34
N ILE A 167 30.60 16.26 15.52
CA ILE A 167 30.45 15.01 16.28
C ILE A 167 30.27 13.89 15.26
N THR A 168 31.26 13.02 15.12
CA THR A 168 31.19 11.87 14.20
C THR A 168 30.86 10.62 15.01
N LEU A 169 29.71 10.01 14.74
CA LEU A 169 29.26 8.75 15.34
C LEU A 169 29.43 7.62 14.34
N LYS A 170 30.11 6.54 14.73
CA LYS A 170 30.25 5.32 13.91
C LYS A 170 29.30 4.23 14.42
N PHE A 171 28.56 3.59 13.52
CA PHE A 171 27.51 2.63 13.87
C PHE A 171 27.24 1.62 12.74
N GLY A 172 26.29 0.70 12.97
CA GLY A 172 25.82 -0.23 11.95
C GLY A 172 26.78 -1.39 11.69
N PRO A 173 26.55 -2.19 10.62
CA PRO A 173 27.34 -3.37 10.32
C PRO A 173 28.84 -3.05 10.23
N GLU A 174 29.63 -3.70 11.08
CA GLU A 174 31.09 -3.50 11.18
C GLU A 174 31.52 -2.03 11.40
N SER A 175 30.63 -1.19 11.95
CA SER A 175 30.88 0.25 12.15
C SER A 175 31.21 1.02 10.87
N LYS A 176 30.66 0.59 9.73
CA LYS A 176 30.86 1.21 8.41
C LYS A 176 29.99 2.44 8.17
N TYR A 177 28.93 2.64 8.95
CA TYR A 177 28.06 3.80 8.81
C TYR A 177 28.55 4.93 9.71
N LYS A 178 28.31 6.17 9.28
CA LYS A 178 28.59 7.36 10.08
C LYS A 178 27.42 8.31 10.11
N ALA A 179 27.20 8.94 11.26
CA ALA A 179 26.38 10.13 11.39
C ALA A 179 27.30 11.26 11.84
N ILE A 180 27.35 12.37 11.09
CA ILE A 180 28.18 13.54 11.40
C ILE A 180 27.24 14.67 11.76
N VAL A 181 27.17 15.01 13.05
CA VAL A 181 26.40 16.13 13.56
C VAL A 181 27.29 17.37 13.57
N THR A 182 26.89 18.41 12.85
CA THR A 182 27.52 19.74 12.92
C THR A 182 26.76 20.56 13.95
N ALA A 183 27.46 21.20 14.89
CA ALA A 183 26.82 21.91 15.99
C ALA A 183 26.25 23.28 15.58
N ASN A 184 26.98 24.07 14.78
CA ASN A 184 26.57 25.44 14.41
C ASN A 184 26.93 25.78 12.95
N PRO A 185 25.95 25.96 12.05
CA PRO A 185 24.53 25.64 12.27
C PRO A 185 24.30 24.13 12.39
N PHE A 186 23.23 23.74 13.10
CA PHE A 186 22.84 22.33 13.28
C PHE A 186 22.57 21.66 11.93
N SER A 187 23.23 20.54 11.67
CA SER A 187 22.94 19.64 10.55
C SER A 187 23.43 18.22 10.84
N VAL A 188 22.89 17.22 10.15
CA VAL A 188 23.32 15.81 10.30
C VAL A 188 23.58 15.19 8.93
N LYS A 189 24.78 14.67 8.71
CA LYS A 189 25.13 13.91 7.49
C LYS A 189 25.18 12.42 7.81
N PHE A 190 24.57 11.61 6.96
CA PHE A 190 24.63 10.16 7.06
C PHE A 190 25.48 9.59 5.92
N GLU A 191 26.51 8.83 6.30
CA GLU A 191 27.48 8.26 5.37
C GLU A 191 27.51 6.74 5.46
N ARG A 192 27.76 6.11 4.32
CA ARG A 192 28.13 4.71 4.17
C ARG A 192 29.21 4.63 3.10
N ASP A 193 30.18 3.75 3.28
CA ASP A 193 31.28 3.50 2.31
C ASP A 193 32.08 4.74 1.91
N GLY A 194 32.15 5.76 2.78
CA GLY A 194 32.87 7.01 2.53
C GLY A 194 32.11 8.05 1.71
N GLU A 195 30.84 7.79 1.39
CA GLU A 195 29.95 8.70 0.66
C GLU A 195 28.81 9.21 1.56
N THR A 196 28.43 10.48 1.38
CA THR A 196 27.22 11.03 2.01
C THR A 196 26.00 10.66 1.17
N HIS A 197 25.01 10.04 1.82
CA HIS A 197 23.77 9.61 1.15
C HIS A 197 22.54 10.41 1.55
N ILE A 198 22.48 10.90 2.80
CA ILE A 198 21.37 11.68 3.33
C ILE A 198 21.95 12.83 4.14
N VAL A 199 21.41 14.04 3.98
CA VAL A 199 21.76 15.20 4.79
C VAL A 199 20.49 15.86 5.31
N PHE A 200 20.44 16.05 6.63
CA PHE A 200 19.40 16.83 7.31
C PHE A 200 19.88 18.26 7.49
N ASN A 201 18.99 19.21 7.19
CA ASN A 201 19.21 20.63 7.36
C ASN A 201 20.37 21.20 6.52
N ASP A 202 20.61 20.63 5.33
CA ASP A 202 21.66 21.06 4.39
C ASP A 202 21.41 22.48 3.87
N ARG A 203 20.13 22.80 3.64
CA ARG A 203 19.63 24.09 3.17
C ARG A 203 19.22 25.00 4.31
N GLY A 204 19.33 24.53 5.56
CA GLY A 204 18.96 25.30 6.74
C GLY A 204 17.45 25.55 6.85
N LEU A 205 16.60 24.64 6.35
CA LEU A 205 15.14 24.81 6.35
C LEU A 205 14.45 24.12 7.54
N MET A 206 15.21 23.55 8.48
CA MET A 206 14.65 23.09 9.74
C MET A 206 13.86 24.22 10.39
N ASN A 207 12.61 23.96 10.73
CA ASN A 207 11.77 24.89 11.44
C ASN A 207 10.97 24.12 12.51
N VAL A 208 11.01 24.63 13.73
CA VAL A 208 10.18 24.18 14.85
C VAL A 208 9.49 25.42 15.34
N GLU A 209 8.22 25.59 14.99
CA GLU A 209 7.40 26.70 15.47
C GLU A 209 7.21 26.51 16.98
N HIS A 210 7.97 27.27 17.75
CA HIS A 210 7.90 27.27 19.20
C HIS A 210 6.59 27.92 19.65
N TRP A 211 6.11 27.51 20.82
CA TRP A 211 4.94 28.13 21.40
C TRP A 211 5.22 29.62 21.71
N ARG A 212 4.27 30.47 21.35
CA ARG A 212 4.22 31.88 21.75
C ARG A 212 2.79 32.29 22.08
N PRO A 213 2.56 33.28 22.95
CA PRO A 213 1.23 33.81 23.20
C PRO A 213 0.67 34.54 21.97
N GLN A 214 -0.66 34.69 21.91
CA GLN A 214 -1.31 35.46 20.85
C GLN A 214 -0.89 36.93 20.94
N PRO A 215 -0.37 37.53 19.84
CA PRO A 215 -0.02 38.94 19.85
C PRO A 215 -1.30 39.79 20.00
N PRO A 216 -1.20 40.98 20.63
CA PRO A 216 -2.32 41.92 20.66
C PRO A 216 -2.71 42.33 19.24
N ALA A 217 -3.98 42.68 19.02
CA ALA A 217 -4.43 43.16 17.72
C ALA A 217 -3.58 44.37 17.27
N PRO A 218 -3.13 44.42 16.00
CA PRO A 218 -2.30 45.53 15.53
C PRO A 218 -3.07 46.85 15.61
N GLU A 219 -2.37 47.91 16.03
CA GLU A 219 -2.89 49.30 15.94
C GLU A 219 -3.12 49.67 14.46
N GLU A 220 -4.20 50.40 14.16
CA GLU A 220 -4.51 50.85 12.79
C GLU A 220 -3.30 51.56 12.17
N GLY A 221 -2.78 51.00 11.06
CA GLY A 221 -1.74 51.65 10.24
C GLY A 221 -0.30 51.14 10.38
N LYS A 222 -0.01 50.08 11.17
CA LYS A 222 1.32 49.43 11.19
C LYS A 222 1.38 48.21 10.25
N GLU A 223 2.52 48.02 9.59
CA GLU A 223 2.80 46.80 8.80
C GLU A 223 2.79 45.56 9.70
N LYS A 224 2.09 44.51 9.25
CA LYS A 224 2.09 43.19 9.88
C LYS A 224 3.49 42.59 9.79
N SER A 225 4.03 42.04 10.88
CA SER A 225 5.27 41.28 10.82
C SER A 225 5.07 39.98 10.01
N PRO A 226 6.13 39.33 9.49
CA PRO A 226 6.04 37.99 8.90
C PRO A 226 5.49 36.93 9.88
N GLU A 227 5.52 37.21 11.18
CA GLU A 227 4.96 36.35 12.24
C GLU A 227 3.47 36.64 12.49
N ASP A 228 2.97 37.79 12.00
CA ASP A 228 1.56 38.20 11.93
C ASP A 228 0.90 37.81 10.59
N LEU A 229 1.58 36.96 9.79
CA LEU A 229 0.98 36.37 8.60
C LEU A 229 -0.33 35.66 8.99
N ASP A 230 -1.37 35.91 8.19
CA ASP A 230 -2.70 35.32 8.30
C ASP A 230 -2.61 33.80 8.55
N GLY A 231 -3.47 33.21 9.37
CA GLY A 231 -3.48 31.75 9.66
C GLY A 231 -2.57 31.23 10.78
N GLY A 232 -2.01 32.10 11.64
CA GLY A 232 -1.29 31.68 12.86
C GLY A 232 -2.21 31.28 14.03
N TRP A 233 -3.40 31.86 14.09
CA TRP A 233 -4.42 31.67 15.14
C TRP A 233 -5.70 31.13 14.50
N ASP A 234 -6.86 31.72 14.77
CA ASP A 234 -8.10 31.26 14.16
C ASP A 234 -7.98 31.25 12.62
N GLU A 235 -8.30 30.12 12.00
CA GLU A 235 -8.26 29.95 10.54
C GLU A 235 -9.61 29.39 10.07
N THR A 236 -10.18 30.01 9.04
CA THR A 236 -11.49 29.60 8.51
C THR A 236 -11.33 29.00 7.12
N PHE A 237 -11.91 27.82 6.92
CA PHE A 237 -11.96 27.14 5.62
C PHE A 237 -13.21 26.25 5.54
N GLY A 238 -13.84 26.17 4.37
CA GLY A 238 -14.96 25.24 4.14
C GLY A 238 -16.15 25.43 5.09
N GLY A 239 -16.40 26.64 5.58
CA GLY A 239 -17.47 26.92 6.55
C GLY A 239 -17.18 26.53 8.00
N ASN A 240 -15.96 26.06 8.31
CA ASN A 240 -15.49 25.78 9.65
C ASN A 240 -14.40 26.78 10.08
N THR A 241 -14.43 27.21 11.34
CA THR A 241 -13.36 28.01 11.96
C THR A 241 -12.62 27.14 12.97
N ASP A 242 -11.38 26.82 12.64
CA ASP A 242 -10.41 26.20 13.54
C ASP A 242 -9.94 27.24 14.56
N THR A 243 -10.10 26.97 15.85
CA THR A 243 -9.72 27.89 16.93
C THR A 243 -8.23 27.91 17.29
N LYS A 244 -7.46 26.92 16.81
CA LYS A 244 -6.01 26.79 17.03
C LYS A 244 -5.58 27.17 18.46
N PRO A 245 -6.04 26.44 19.49
CA PRO A 245 -5.80 26.80 20.89
C PRO A 245 -4.31 26.85 21.27
N ARG A 246 -3.45 26.16 20.52
CA ARG A 246 -2.00 26.11 20.72
C ARG A 246 -1.23 27.14 19.88
N GLY A 247 -1.91 27.88 19.00
CA GLY A 247 -1.27 28.77 18.03
C GLY A 247 -0.53 27.98 16.94
N PRO A 248 0.59 28.51 16.42
CA PRO A 248 1.41 27.79 15.44
C PRO A 248 2.44 26.88 16.11
N GLU A 249 2.49 25.63 15.65
CA GLU A 249 3.32 24.58 16.23
C GLU A 249 3.94 23.64 15.19
N ALA A 250 3.94 24.04 13.91
CA ALA A 250 4.43 23.20 12.84
C ALA A 250 5.92 22.87 12.99
N ILE A 251 6.28 21.74 12.41
CA ILE A 251 7.65 21.25 12.31
C ILE A 251 8.01 21.08 10.83
N ALA A 252 9.25 21.36 10.49
CA ALA A 252 9.75 21.16 9.15
C ALA A 252 11.23 20.82 9.15
N LEU A 253 11.66 20.09 8.11
CA LEU A 253 13.05 19.73 7.87
C LEU A 253 13.29 19.55 6.38
N ASP A 254 14.38 20.10 5.87
CA ASP A 254 14.92 19.67 4.59
C ASP A 254 15.80 18.42 4.71
N ILE A 255 15.56 17.49 3.79
CA ILE A 255 16.31 16.25 3.64
C ILE A 255 16.83 16.20 2.20
N THR A 256 18.15 16.21 2.05
CA THR A 256 18.84 16.10 0.76
C THR A 256 19.33 14.67 0.54
N PHE A 257 19.15 14.16 -0.67
CA PHE A 257 19.67 12.88 -1.16
C PHE A 257 20.72 13.14 -2.26
N PRO A 258 22.03 13.26 -1.91
CA PRO A 258 23.06 13.62 -2.87
C PRO A 258 23.27 12.55 -3.94
N GLY A 259 23.20 12.94 -5.21
CA GLY A 259 23.37 12.07 -6.37
C GLY A 259 22.26 11.01 -6.54
N TYR A 260 21.04 11.30 -6.08
CA TYR A 260 19.84 10.49 -6.33
C TYR A 260 18.83 11.30 -7.14
N GLU A 261 18.53 10.85 -8.37
CA GLU A 261 17.55 11.49 -9.26
C GLU A 261 16.13 10.97 -9.05
N HIS A 262 16.00 9.75 -8.51
CA HIS A 262 14.70 9.11 -8.31
C HIS A 262 14.40 8.93 -6.83
N VAL A 263 13.28 9.51 -6.42
CA VAL A 263 12.64 9.25 -5.13
C VAL A 263 11.25 8.67 -5.34
N TYR A 264 10.82 7.81 -4.40
CA TYR A 264 9.59 7.03 -4.46
C TYR A 264 8.92 6.98 -3.08
N GLY A 265 7.65 6.60 -3.04
CA GLY A 265 6.91 6.40 -1.80
C GLY A 265 5.93 7.54 -1.54
N ILE A 266 5.79 7.93 -0.28
CA ILE A 266 4.78 8.88 0.22
C ILE A 266 3.36 8.70 -0.34
N PRO A 267 2.83 7.47 -0.50
CA PRO A 267 1.48 7.29 -1.01
C PRO A 267 0.43 7.78 0.01
N SER A 268 -0.81 8.06 -0.41
CA SER A 268 -1.35 7.83 -1.75
C SER A 268 -1.60 9.10 -2.56
N HIS A 269 -1.13 9.08 -3.81
CA HIS A 269 -1.36 10.11 -4.82
C HIS A 269 -1.59 9.42 -6.16
N ALA A 270 -2.48 9.97 -6.98
CA ALA A 270 -2.64 9.54 -8.37
C ALA A 270 -1.53 10.18 -9.23
N THR A 271 -0.30 9.67 -9.11
CA THR A 271 0.91 10.22 -9.73
C THR A 271 1.83 9.08 -10.21
N SER A 272 2.87 9.41 -10.97
CA SER A 272 3.96 8.49 -11.34
C SER A 272 4.67 7.90 -10.12
N LEU A 273 5.22 6.68 -10.25
CA LEU A 273 5.96 6.00 -9.18
C LEU A 273 7.19 6.80 -8.75
N SER A 274 7.99 7.26 -9.72
CA SER A 274 9.06 8.23 -9.46
C SER A 274 8.44 9.61 -9.28
N LEU A 275 8.63 10.19 -8.10
CA LEU A 275 7.96 11.44 -7.72
C LEU A 275 8.53 12.62 -8.52
N LYS A 276 7.62 13.54 -8.84
CA LYS A 276 7.89 14.74 -9.64
C LYS A 276 8.40 15.89 -8.76
N THR A 277 9.03 16.86 -9.38
CA THR A 277 9.35 18.14 -8.73
C THR A 277 8.07 18.92 -8.42
N THR A 278 8.06 19.73 -7.36
CA THR A 278 6.87 20.42 -6.82
C THR A 278 7.00 21.96 -6.75
N LYS A 279 8.07 22.53 -7.31
CA LYS A 279 8.35 23.97 -7.35
C LYS A 279 8.23 24.57 -8.76
N GLY A 280 7.39 23.97 -9.61
CA GLY A 280 7.15 24.40 -10.99
C GLY A 280 8.23 23.96 -11.98
N GLY A 281 7.95 24.13 -13.28
CA GLY A 281 8.76 23.64 -14.40
C GLY A 281 8.00 22.69 -15.32
N ASP A 282 8.55 22.38 -16.48
CA ASP A 282 7.90 21.49 -17.45
C ASP A 282 7.71 20.08 -16.86
N GLY A 283 6.46 19.61 -16.81
CA GLY A 283 6.10 18.30 -16.27
C GLY A 283 6.19 18.18 -14.73
N ALA A 284 6.42 19.29 -14.02
CA ALA A 284 6.46 19.36 -12.57
C ALA A 284 5.14 19.90 -11.98
N TYR A 285 4.91 19.65 -10.69
CA TYR A 285 3.84 20.27 -9.93
C TYR A 285 4.25 21.64 -9.37
N SER A 286 3.28 22.49 -9.05
CA SER A 286 3.48 23.75 -8.32
C SER A 286 3.11 23.66 -6.82
N GLU A 287 2.41 22.60 -6.43
CA GLU A 287 2.01 22.30 -5.06
C GLU A 287 2.85 21.14 -4.52
N PRO A 288 3.15 21.10 -3.21
CA PRO A 288 3.82 19.97 -2.60
C PRO A 288 2.89 18.76 -2.61
N TYR A 289 3.47 17.56 -2.52
CA TYR A 289 2.68 16.38 -2.18
C TYR A 289 2.05 16.58 -0.81
N ARG A 290 0.73 16.33 -0.70
CA ARG A 290 -0.01 16.46 0.56
C ARG A 290 -0.38 15.10 1.12
N LEU A 291 -0.17 14.91 2.42
CA LEU A 291 -0.54 13.73 3.20
C LEU A 291 -1.55 14.16 4.28
N TYR A 292 -2.82 14.06 3.94
CA TYR A 292 -3.97 14.38 4.78
C TYR A 292 -5.16 13.55 4.34
N ASN A 293 -5.39 12.42 5.01
CA ASN A 293 -6.39 11.44 4.62
C ASN A 293 -7.76 12.11 4.40
N ALA A 294 -8.24 12.14 3.15
CA ALA A 294 -9.46 12.87 2.80
C ALA A 294 -10.32 12.09 1.81
N ASP A 295 -11.62 12.32 1.89
CA ASP A 295 -12.60 11.74 0.97
C ASP A 295 -12.69 12.58 -0.31
N VAL A 296 -11.77 12.30 -1.24
CA VAL A 296 -11.65 13.09 -2.47
C VAL A 296 -12.56 12.53 -3.56
N PHE A 297 -13.79 13.02 -3.57
CA PHE A 297 -14.80 12.68 -4.58
C PHE A 297 -14.29 12.99 -6.00
N GLU A 298 -14.37 11.99 -6.90
CA GLU A 298 -13.91 12.05 -8.30
C GLU A 298 -12.50 12.64 -8.43
N TYR A 299 -11.56 12.10 -7.65
CA TYR A 299 -10.17 12.56 -7.63
C TYR A 299 -9.55 12.57 -9.05
N ILE A 300 -8.72 13.56 -9.33
CA ILE A 300 -8.01 13.68 -10.61
C ILE A 300 -6.71 12.87 -10.61
N VAL A 301 -6.29 12.44 -11.80
CA VAL A 301 -4.95 11.85 -12.02
C VAL A 301 -3.89 12.91 -12.28
N ASP A 302 -2.63 12.52 -12.12
CA ASP A 302 -1.43 13.36 -12.25
C ASP A 302 -1.46 14.59 -11.33
N SER A 303 -1.68 14.34 -10.03
CA SER A 303 -1.85 15.40 -9.03
C SER A 303 -1.09 15.10 -7.72
N PRO A 304 -0.52 16.12 -7.05
CA PRO A 304 0.06 16.01 -5.71
C PRO A 304 -0.99 16.13 -4.59
N MET A 305 -2.27 16.32 -4.93
CA MET A 305 -3.36 16.36 -3.95
C MET A 305 -3.40 15.07 -3.15
N THR A 306 -3.62 15.22 -1.85
CA THR A 306 -3.87 14.09 -0.95
C THR A 306 -5.01 13.22 -1.45
N LEU A 307 -5.00 11.95 -1.04
CA LEU A 307 -6.12 11.01 -1.19
C LEU A 307 -6.48 10.45 0.19
N TYR A 308 -6.89 9.19 0.25
CA TYR A 308 -7.54 8.59 1.42
C TYR A 308 -6.57 8.13 2.51
N GLY A 309 -5.31 7.84 2.17
CA GLY A 309 -4.34 7.25 3.11
C GLY A 309 -2.93 7.81 2.90
N SER A 310 -2.12 7.75 3.97
CA SER A 310 -0.82 8.43 4.03
C SER A 310 0.26 7.55 4.65
N ILE A 311 1.30 7.17 3.90
CA ILE A 311 2.51 6.51 4.45
C ILE A 311 3.70 7.44 4.24
N PRO A 312 4.17 8.17 5.27
CA PRO A 312 5.25 9.15 5.14
C PRO A 312 6.66 8.50 5.06
N PHE A 313 6.81 7.50 4.20
CA PHE A 313 8.07 6.81 3.91
C PHE A 313 8.51 7.11 2.48
N MET A 314 9.74 7.62 2.33
CA MET A 314 10.35 7.93 1.04
C MET A 314 11.63 7.14 0.86
N GLN A 315 11.86 6.63 -0.35
CA GLN A 315 13.10 5.97 -0.76
C GLN A 315 13.76 6.78 -1.87
N ALA A 316 15.10 6.76 -1.89
CA ALA A 316 15.90 7.30 -2.98
C ALA A 316 16.73 6.16 -3.59
N HIS A 317 16.72 6.06 -4.92
CA HIS A 317 17.44 5.01 -5.64
C HIS A 317 18.35 5.58 -6.72
N ARG A 318 19.52 4.97 -6.84
CA ARG A 318 20.43 5.10 -7.98
C ARG A 318 21.12 3.75 -8.19
N LYS A 319 21.84 3.63 -9.31
CA LYS A 319 22.65 2.44 -9.59
C LYS A 319 23.58 2.11 -8.42
N GLY A 320 23.51 0.87 -7.94
CA GLY A 320 24.31 0.36 -6.83
C GLY A 320 24.00 0.94 -5.46
N SER A 321 22.95 1.77 -5.28
CA SER A 321 22.64 2.34 -3.96
C SER A 321 21.18 2.74 -3.77
N SER A 322 20.62 2.37 -2.63
CA SER A 322 19.28 2.74 -2.16
C SER A 322 19.35 3.22 -0.72
N VAL A 323 18.63 4.28 -0.40
CA VAL A 323 18.44 4.80 0.97
C VAL A 323 16.98 5.19 1.18
N GLY A 324 16.57 5.44 2.43
CA GLY A 324 15.22 5.90 2.70
C GLY A 324 15.08 6.67 4.00
N VAL A 325 13.96 7.38 4.12
CA VAL A 325 13.55 8.11 5.33
C VAL A 325 12.08 7.85 5.64
N LEU A 326 11.75 7.58 6.90
CA LEU A 326 10.38 7.55 7.40
C LEU A 326 10.19 8.75 8.32
N TRP A 327 9.32 9.68 7.92
CA TRP A 327 8.91 10.84 8.69
C TRP A 327 7.73 10.44 9.58
N LEU A 328 8.00 10.11 10.85
CA LEU A 328 7.03 9.49 11.76
C LEU A 328 6.09 10.53 12.40
N ASN A 329 5.24 11.15 11.58
CA ASN A 329 4.30 12.18 12.03
C ASN A 329 2.89 11.93 11.49
N ALA A 330 1.89 11.99 12.37
CA ALA A 330 0.48 11.69 12.07
C ALA A 330 -0.38 12.91 11.71
N ALA A 331 0.18 14.12 11.83
CA ALA A 331 -0.51 15.35 11.45
C ALA A 331 -0.53 15.53 9.93
N GLU A 332 -1.29 16.52 9.47
CA GLU A 332 -1.23 16.98 8.08
C GLU A 332 0.23 17.26 7.69
N THR A 333 0.70 16.63 6.60
CA THR A 333 2.09 16.75 6.15
C THR A 333 2.18 17.14 4.68
N TRP A 334 3.08 18.06 4.36
CA TRP A 334 3.39 18.50 3.00
C TRP A 334 4.85 18.16 2.68
N VAL A 335 5.11 17.74 1.44
CA VAL A 335 6.45 17.38 0.98
C VAL A 335 6.76 18.05 -0.35
N ASP A 336 7.65 19.04 -0.30
CA ASP A 336 8.25 19.59 -1.51
C ASP A 336 9.40 18.70 -2.00
N VAL A 337 9.50 18.49 -3.31
CA VAL A 337 10.56 17.73 -3.99
C VAL A 337 11.16 18.60 -5.08
N VAL A 338 12.49 18.73 -5.10
CA VAL A 338 13.22 19.49 -6.13
C VAL A 338 14.42 18.67 -6.57
N LYS A 339 14.55 18.44 -7.88
CA LYS A 339 15.68 17.73 -8.48
C LYS A 339 16.59 18.75 -9.16
N GLU A 340 17.86 18.77 -8.80
CA GLU A 340 18.82 19.75 -9.31
C GLU A 340 20.16 19.09 -9.62
N LYS A 341 20.88 19.60 -10.62
CA LYS A 341 22.25 19.14 -10.87
C LYS A 341 23.15 19.45 -9.66
N PRO A 342 24.02 18.51 -9.26
CA PRO A 342 24.86 18.68 -8.08
C PRO A 342 25.84 19.84 -8.27
N LYS A 343 26.07 20.61 -7.20
CA LYS A 343 27.04 21.73 -7.21
C LYS A 343 28.51 21.25 -7.26
N LYS A 344 28.79 19.97 -6.98
CA LYS A 344 30.13 19.36 -7.03
C LYS A 344 30.09 18.04 -7.80
N ILE A 345 31.08 17.80 -8.66
CA ILE A 345 31.23 16.55 -9.41
C ILE A 345 31.57 15.42 -8.44
N LEU A 346 30.70 14.40 -8.34
CA LEU A 346 30.97 13.18 -7.57
C LEU A 346 32.13 12.41 -8.24
N PRO A 347 33.11 11.90 -7.48
CA PRO A 347 34.15 11.06 -8.05
C PRO A 347 33.51 9.72 -8.43
N ILE A 348 33.61 9.37 -9.73
CA ILE A 348 33.03 8.20 -10.41
C ILE A 348 31.64 8.46 -11.03
N GLY A 349 31.64 9.14 -12.17
CA GLY A 349 30.97 8.61 -13.37
C GLY A 349 29.45 8.69 -13.52
N GLY A 350 28.73 9.49 -12.74
CA GLY A 350 27.27 9.70 -12.94
C GLY A 350 26.90 11.16 -13.18
N LYS A 351 26.08 11.43 -14.20
CA LYS A 351 25.35 12.70 -14.35
C LYS A 351 24.14 12.72 -13.39
N SER A 352 24.31 12.39 -12.11
CA SER A 352 23.17 12.24 -11.20
C SER A 352 22.78 13.56 -10.55
N GLU A 353 21.49 13.89 -10.53
CA GLU A 353 20.93 15.03 -9.81
C GLU A 353 20.90 14.79 -8.29
N ASP A 354 20.99 15.84 -7.50
CA ASP A 354 20.62 15.82 -6.08
C ASP A 354 19.10 15.98 -5.97
N THR A 355 18.44 15.10 -5.21
CA THR A 355 17.05 15.33 -4.84
C THR A 355 16.99 16.00 -3.47
N LYS A 356 16.36 17.17 -3.42
CA LYS A 356 16.13 17.97 -2.22
C LYS A 356 14.67 17.88 -1.84
N THR A 357 14.38 17.46 -0.62
CA THR A 357 13.00 17.37 -0.11
C THR A 357 12.80 18.26 1.10
N HIS A 358 11.61 18.81 1.28
CA HIS A 358 11.24 19.64 2.42
C HIS A 358 9.92 19.17 3.00
N TRP A 359 10.00 18.59 4.20
CA TRP A 359 8.89 17.95 4.91
C TRP A 359 8.34 18.94 5.92
N ILE A 360 7.02 19.11 5.96
CA ILE A 360 6.34 20.10 6.79
C ILE A 360 5.12 19.44 7.42
N SER A 361 5.08 19.26 8.73
CA SER A 361 3.89 18.76 9.45
C SER A 361 3.30 19.81 10.36
N GLU A 362 1.98 19.79 10.51
CA GLU A 362 1.24 20.79 11.28
C GLU A 362 1.55 20.80 12.78
N SER A 363 1.77 19.63 13.38
CA SER A 363 2.05 19.47 14.81
C SER A 363 2.92 18.22 15.08
N GLY A 364 3.06 17.84 16.36
CA GLY A 364 3.80 16.67 16.78
C GLY A 364 5.32 16.88 16.85
N LEU A 365 6.04 15.77 17.02
CA LEU A 365 7.50 15.71 17.05
C LEU A 365 8.09 15.74 15.64
N LEU A 366 9.23 16.41 15.48
CA LEU A 366 10.13 16.11 14.37
C LEU A 366 10.76 14.77 14.71
N ASP A 367 10.35 13.72 14.02
CA ASP A 367 10.76 12.36 14.30
C ASP A 367 11.01 11.62 12.99
N VAL A 368 12.30 11.39 12.67
CA VAL A 368 12.72 10.87 11.37
C VAL A 368 13.60 9.66 11.54
N TRP A 369 13.22 8.58 10.87
CA TRP A 369 14.02 7.38 10.72
C TRP A 369 14.82 7.42 9.42
N VAL A 370 16.06 6.99 9.46
CA VAL A 370 17.02 6.97 8.34
C VAL A 370 17.47 5.54 8.08
N PHE A 371 17.41 5.13 6.82
CA PHE A 371 17.81 3.80 6.35
C PHE A 371 18.89 3.93 5.27
N LEU A 372 20.02 3.26 5.44
CA LEU A 372 21.20 3.41 4.58
C LEU A 372 21.40 2.29 3.53
N GLY A 373 20.45 1.36 3.41
CA GLY A 373 20.49 0.27 2.43
C GLY A 373 21.63 -0.74 2.67
N PRO A 374 22.33 -1.22 1.62
CA PRO A 374 22.59 -0.50 0.37
C PRO A 374 21.61 -0.77 -0.78
N ASP A 375 20.78 -1.80 -0.69
CA ASP A 375 19.89 -2.25 -1.77
C ASP A 375 18.40 -2.19 -1.36
N PRO A 376 17.45 -2.27 -2.32
CA PRO A 376 16.03 -2.22 -2.01
C PRO A 376 15.56 -3.29 -1.01
N ALA A 377 16.05 -4.53 -1.09
CA ALA A 377 15.62 -5.60 -0.18
C ALA A 377 16.04 -5.33 1.27
N THR A 378 17.24 -4.79 1.47
CA THR A 378 17.70 -4.34 2.79
C THR A 378 16.84 -3.20 3.35
N LEU A 379 16.38 -2.27 2.50
CA LEU A 379 15.45 -1.21 2.91
C LEU A 379 14.10 -1.77 3.36
N TYR A 380 13.49 -2.68 2.59
CA TYR A 380 12.21 -3.28 2.94
C TYR A 380 12.28 -4.08 4.24
N THR A 381 13.35 -4.85 4.42
CA THR A 381 13.59 -5.59 5.67
C THR A 381 13.74 -4.63 6.85
N SER A 382 14.47 -3.53 6.68
CA SER A 382 14.70 -2.55 7.75
C SER A 382 13.43 -1.78 8.11
N TYR A 383 12.65 -1.35 7.11
CA TYR A 383 11.36 -0.68 7.32
C TYR A 383 10.33 -1.60 7.96
N GLY A 384 10.23 -2.84 7.48
CA GLY A 384 9.32 -3.85 8.02
C GLY A 384 9.70 -4.34 9.42
N ALA A 385 10.98 -4.35 9.78
CA ALA A 385 11.40 -4.62 11.16
C ALA A 385 10.90 -3.56 12.16
N LEU A 386 10.66 -2.32 11.70
CA LEU A 386 10.15 -1.24 12.53
C LEU A 386 8.63 -1.14 12.51
N THR A 387 8.02 -1.21 11.33
CA THR A 387 6.57 -1.00 11.14
C THR A 387 5.80 -2.30 11.00
N GLY A 388 6.46 -3.45 11.05
CA GLY A 388 5.87 -4.77 10.84
C GLY A 388 5.73 -5.13 9.36
N TYR A 389 5.49 -6.42 9.13
CA TYR A 389 5.35 -6.99 7.79
C TYR A 389 3.89 -7.19 7.41
N THR A 390 3.65 -7.46 6.12
CA THR A 390 2.33 -7.87 5.64
C THR A 390 1.89 -9.13 6.38
N LYS A 391 0.75 -9.12 7.07
CA LYS A 391 0.21 -10.37 7.63
C LYS A 391 -0.18 -11.30 6.49
N MET A 392 0.05 -12.61 6.68
CA MET A 392 -0.44 -13.60 5.73
C MET A 392 -1.97 -13.46 5.60
N PRO A 393 -2.52 -13.23 4.39
CA PRO A 393 -3.96 -13.10 4.23
C PRO A 393 -4.63 -14.48 4.30
N PRO A 394 -5.94 -14.54 4.57
CA PRO A 394 -6.74 -15.69 4.16
C PRO A 394 -6.62 -15.90 2.64
N SER A 395 -6.49 -17.14 2.20
CA SER A 395 -6.29 -17.48 0.78
C SER A 395 -7.38 -16.95 -0.16
N PHE A 396 -8.63 -16.86 0.30
CA PHE A 396 -9.74 -16.31 -0.48
C PHE A 396 -9.56 -14.81 -0.77
N ALA A 397 -8.86 -14.07 0.10
CA ALA A 397 -8.75 -12.62 0.04
C ALA A 397 -7.83 -12.13 -1.08
N ILE A 398 -7.03 -13.03 -1.65
CA ILE A 398 -6.16 -12.77 -2.79
C ILE A 398 -6.78 -13.30 -4.10
N ALA A 399 -8.04 -13.75 -4.08
CA ALA A 399 -8.76 -14.20 -5.26
C ALA A 399 -9.59 -13.06 -5.86
N TYR A 400 -10.65 -13.35 -6.63
CA TYR A 400 -11.49 -12.32 -7.22
C TYR A 400 -12.67 -11.93 -6.32
N HIS A 401 -12.86 -10.63 -6.15
CA HIS A 401 -13.90 -10.00 -5.35
C HIS A 401 -14.91 -9.27 -6.26
N GLN A 402 -16.20 -9.57 -6.09
CA GLN A 402 -17.27 -8.92 -6.82
C GLN A 402 -18.09 -8.02 -5.88
N CYS A 403 -18.15 -6.73 -6.21
CA CYS A 403 -18.86 -5.69 -5.47
C CYS A 403 -19.64 -4.76 -6.43
N ARG A 404 -20.60 -4.01 -5.87
CA ARG A 404 -21.17 -2.77 -6.41
C ARG A 404 -21.95 -2.07 -5.29
N TRP A 405 -22.17 -0.78 -5.43
CA TRP A 405 -23.20 -0.02 -4.72
C TRP A 405 -24.51 -0.12 -5.51
N ASN A 406 -25.55 -0.84 -5.12
CA ASN A 406 -25.58 -1.94 -4.19
C ASN A 406 -26.03 -3.22 -4.89
N TYR A 407 -25.77 -4.39 -4.29
CA TYR A 407 -26.69 -5.52 -4.47
C TYR A 407 -27.90 -5.27 -3.58
N VAL A 408 -29.09 -5.32 -4.18
CA VAL A 408 -30.29 -4.68 -3.61
C VAL A 408 -31.12 -5.59 -2.71
N SER A 409 -30.77 -6.88 -2.61
CA SER A 409 -31.43 -7.86 -1.75
C SER A 409 -30.63 -9.15 -1.61
N GLN A 410 -30.99 -9.99 -0.66
CA GLN A 410 -30.42 -11.34 -0.53
C GLN A 410 -30.66 -12.22 -1.78
N GLU A 411 -31.73 -11.99 -2.54
CA GLU A 411 -32.03 -12.76 -3.75
C GLU A 411 -31.19 -12.28 -4.94
N ASP A 412 -30.89 -10.99 -5.03
CA ASP A 412 -29.93 -10.44 -6.00
C ASP A 412 -28.54 -11.06 -5.78
N VAL A 413 -28.08 -11.14 -4.53
CA VAL A 413 -26.82 -11.81 -4.16
C VAL A 413 -26.80 -13.28 -4.62
N LYS A 414 -27.88 -14.02 -4.35
CA LYS A 414 -28.01 -15.44 -4.76
C LYS A 414 -28.03 -15.60 -6.28
N ASP A 415 -28.69 -14.69 -7.00
CA ASP A 415 -28.75 -14.71 -8.46
C ASP A 415 -27.38 -14.39 -9.08
N VAL A 416 -26.66 -13.40 -8.56
CA VAL A 416 -25.28 -13.08 -8.96
C VAL A 416 -24.39 -14.31 -8.77
N ASN A 417 -24.43 -14.93 -7.59
CA ASN A 417 -23.68 -16.15 -7.29
C ASN A 417 -23.98 -17.28 -8.31
N LYS A 418 -25.26 -17.49 -8.62
CA LYS A 418 -25.71 -18.47 -9.63
C LYS A 418 -25.22 -18.12 -11.04
N LYS A 419 -25.20 -16.84 -11.42
CA LYS A 419 -24.77 -16.39 -12.75
C LYS A 419 -23.26 -16.53 -12.95
N PHE A 420 -22.45 -16.27 -11.93
CA PHE A 420 -21.02 -16.59 -11.98
C PHE A 420 -20.76 -18.07 -12.30
N ASP A 421 -21.46 -18.96 -11.61
CA ASP A 421 -21.39 -20.40 -11.87
C ASP A 421 -21.90 -20.77 -13.27
N LYS A 422 -23.02 -20.17 -13.71
CA LYS A 422 -23.58 -20.40 -15.05
C LYS A 422 -22.61 -20.00 -16.17
N HIS A 423 -21.83 -18.95 -15.95
CA HIS A 423 -20.92 -18.39 -16.92
C HIS A 423 -19.47 -18.86 -16.75
N ASP A 424 -19.20 -19.84 -15.86
CA ASP A 424 -17.87 -20.40 -15.57
C ASP A 424 -16.80 -19.36 -15.23
N ILE A 425 -17.19 -18.27 -14.55
CA ILE A 425 -16.28 -17.24 -14.06
C ILE A 425 -16.05 -17.50 -12.57
N PRO A 426 -14.83 -17.82 -12.12
CA PRO A 426 -14.58 -18.04 -10.70
C PRO A 426 -14.55 -16.71 -9.94
N TYR A 427 -15.08 -16.73 -8.71
CA TYR A 427 -15.00 -15.61 -7.76
C TYR A 427 -15.11 -16.14 -6.33
N ASP A 428 -14.54 -15.42 -5.36
CA ASP A 428 -14.45 -15.86 -3.97
C ASP A 428 -15.35 -15.06 -3.03
N VAL A 429 -15.55 -13.77 -3.30
CA VAL A 429 -16.22 -12.89 -2.35
C VAL A 429 -17.28 -12.03 -3.05
N ILE A 430 -18.49 -12.04 -2.49
CA ILE A 430 -19.53 -11.06 -2.82
C ILE A 430 -19.62 -10.01 -1.71
N TRP A 431 -19.78 -8.75 -2.08
CA TRP A 431 -19.71 -7.62 -1.15
C TRP A 431 -21.07 -6.94 -1.03
N LEU A 432 -21.42 -6.53 0.19
CA LEU A 432 -22.58 -5.73 0.48
C LEU A 432 -22.14 -4.36 0.96
N ASP A 433 -22.42 -3.37 0.12
CA ASP A 433 -22.22 -1.95 0.38
C ASP A 433 -23.44 -1.39 1.18
N ILE A 434 -23.46 -0.11 1.52
CA ILE A 434 -24.24 0.47 2.61
C ILE A 434 -25.75 0.22 2.58
N GLU A 435 -26.36 -0.04 1.42
CA GLU A 435 -27.81 -0.31 1.31
C GLU A 435 -28.27 -1.65 1.89
N TYR A 436 -27.36 -2.52 2.37
CA TYR A 436 -27.79 -3.74 3.09
C TYR A 436 -28.31 -3.45 4.50
N THR A 437 -27.93 -2.31 5.06
CA THR A 437 -28.24 -1.91 6.45
C THR A 437 -29.66 -1.36 6.59
N ASP A 438 -30.26 -1.47 7.77
CA ASP A 438 -31.53 -0.80 8.09
C ASP A 438 -31.28 0.70 8.29
N GLY A 439 -31.48 1.48 7.21
CA GLY A 439 -31.39 2.93 7.24
C GLY A 439 -30.01 3.45 7.65
N LYS A 440 -28.94 2.79 7.18
CA LYS A 440 -27.53 3.12 7.47
C LYS A 440 -27.13 2.92 8.94
N ARG A 441 -27.88 2.12 9.69
CA ARG A 441 -27.47 1.64 11.01
C ARG A 441 -26.56 0.42 10.84
N TYR A 442 -25.26 0.59 11.06
CA TYR A 442 -24.31 -0.53 11.03
C TYR A 442 -24.70 -1.64 12.02
N PHE A 443 -24.19 -2.85 11.80
CA PHE A 443 -24.58 -4.07 12.56
C PHE A 443 -26.06 -4.50 12.42
N THR A 444 -26.80 -3.91 11.49
CA THR A 444 -28.18 -4.32 11.15
C THR A 444 -28.29 -4.79 9.71
N PHE A 445 -29.43 -5.39 9.36
CA PHE A 445 -29.82 -5.73 8.00
C PHE A 445 -31.21 -5.13 7.73
N ASP A 446 -31.42 -4.57 6.53
CA ASP A 446 -32.74 -4.09 6.11
C ASP A 446 -33.72 -5.28 6.08
N PRO A 447 -34.79 -5.27 6.89
CA PRO A 447 -35.72 -6.38 7.01
C PRO A 447 -36.57 -6.62 5.76
N LEU A 448 -36.68 -5.65 4.85
CA LEU A 448 -37.45 -5.76 3.61
C LEU A 448 -36.64 -6.44 2.50
N THR A 449 -35.35 -6.15 2.42
CA THR A 449 -34.47 -6.61 1.33
C THR A 449 -33.53 -7.76 1.75
N PHE A 450 -33.21 -7.86 3.04
CA PHE A 450 -32.41 -8.92 3.66
C PHE A 450 -33.12 -9.56 4.87
N PRO A 451 -34.32 -10.15 4.71
CA PRO A 451 -35.07 -10.75 5.83
C PRO A 451 -34.43 -12.01 6.43
N ASP A 452 -33.57 -12.72 5.69
CA ASP A 452 -32.87 -13.93 6.12
C ASP A 452 -31.40 -13.93 5.62
N PRO A 453 -30.54 -13.09 6.22
CA PRO A 453 -29.13 -13.01 5.86
C PRO A 453 -28.41 -14.35 6.08
N MET A 454 -28.85 -15.19 7.02
CA MET A 454 -28.25 -16.51 7.27
C MET A 454 -28.38 -17.44 6.06
N SER A 455 -29.52 -17.42 5.37
CA SER A 455 -29.73 -18.18 4.12
C SER A 455 -28.83 -17.69 2.99
N MET A 456 -28.59 -16.38 2.90
CA MET A 456 -27.64 -15.80 1.96
C MET A 456 -26.19 -16.22 2.25
N MET A 457 -25.75 -16.13 3.52
CA MET A 457 -24.41 -16.56 3.94
C MET A 457 -24.18 -18.04 3.62
N LYS A 458 -25.15 -18.91 3.94
CA LYS A 458 -25.11 -20.35 3.60
C LYS A 458 -25.12 -20.61 2.09
N ASN A 459 -25.77 -19.76 1.30
CA ASN A 459 -25.78 -19.90 -0.16
C ASN A 459 -24.37 -19.69 -0.75
N ALA A 460 -23.64 -18.66 -0.29
CA ALA A 460 -22.26 -18.43 -0.70
C ALA A 460 -21.34 -19.57 -0.25
N ASP A 461 -21.52 -20.04 0.99
CA ASP A 461 -20.67 -21.07 1.61
C ASP A 461 -20.72 -22.44 0.90
N LYS A 462 -21.83 -22.78 0.22
CA LYS A 462 -21.95 -24.02 -0.59
C LYS A 462 -20.87 -24.17 -1.66
N THR A 463 -20.28 -23.06 -2.09
CA THR A 463 -19.19 -23.00 -3.07
C THR A 463 -17.91 -22.44 -2.44
N GLU A 464 -17.76 -22.54 -1.12
CA GLU A 464 -16.63 -22.02 -0.33
C GLU A 464 -16.45 -20.49 -0.43
N ARG A 465 -17.48 -19.75 -0.85
CA ARG A 465 -17.43 -18.29 -1.03
C ARG A 465 -17.72 -17.55 0.26
N LYS A 466 -17.20 -16.32 0.34
CA LYS A 466 -17.30 -15.43 1.50
C LYS A 466 -18.20 -14.23 1.17
N VAL A 467 -18.68 -13.56 2.21
CA VAL A 467 -19.43 -12.32 2.11
C VAL A 467 -18.70 -11.23 2.88
N VAL A 468 -18.51 -10.07 2.27
CA VAL A 468 -17.97 -8.89 2.97
C VAL A 468 -19.08 -7.88 3.18
N LEU A 469 -19.16 -7.33 4.39
CA LEU A 469 -20.11 -6.29 4.77
C LEU A 469 -19.36 -4.99 5.08
N ILE A 470 -19.84 -3.86 4.56
CA ILE A 470 -19.35 -2.54 4.95
C ILE A 470 -19.76 -2.18 6.37
N ILE A 471 -18.82 -1.65 7.15
CA ILE A 471 -19.03 -1.09 8.50
C ILE A 471 -18.12 0.14 8.62
N ASP A 472 -18.71 1.32 8.76
CA ASP A 472 -17.98 2.59 8.82
C ASP A 472 -17.94 3.15 10.25
N PRO A 473 -17.05 4.12 10.56
CA PRO A 473 -16.88 4.59 11.94
C PRO A 473 -17.98 5.55 12.41
N HIS A 474 -18.86 6.01 11.52
CA HIS A 474 -19.94 6.93 11.87
C HIS A 474 -21.20 6.17 12.30
N ILE A 475 -21.67 6.43 13.50
CA ILE A 475 -22.81 5.75 14.12
C ILE A 475 -24.00 6.71 14.12
N LYS A 476 -25.08 6.30 13.46
CA LYS A 476 -26.30 7.09 13.28
C LYS A 476 -26.83 7.62 14.63
N ASN A 477 -27.04 8.93 14.72
CA ASN A 477 -27.66 9.58 15.86
C ASN A 477 -29.19 9.48 15.74
N THR A 478 -29.79 8.45 16.33
CA THR A 478 -31.23 8.20 16.28
C THR A 478 -31.69 7.51 17.57
N GLU A 479 -32.97 7.68 17.91
CA GLU A 479 -33.61 6.87 18.95
C GLU A 479 -33.72 5.40 18.54
N ASN A 480 -33.84 4.51 19.52
CA ASN A 480 -34.03 3.06 19.36
C ASN A 480 -32.88 2.37 18.60
N TYR A 481 -31.64 2.81 18.84
CA TYR A 481 -30.44 2.19 18.30
C TYR A 481 -29.41 2.02 19.42
N ASP A 482 -29.38 0.83 20.00
CA ASP A 482 -28.58 0.50 21.18
C ASP A 482 -27.08 0.81 21.01
N ILE A 483 -26.53 0.65 19.81
CA ILE A 483 -25.12 0.94 19.53
C ILE A 483 -24.79 2.43 19.73
N VAL A 484 -25.67 3.36 19.30
CA VAL A 484 -25.41 4.79 19.54
C VAL A 484 -25.62 5.17 21.01
N ASP A 485 -26.56 4.51 21.68
CA ASP A 485 -26.80 4.71 23.11
C ASP A 485 -25.61 4.23 23.96
N GLU A 486 -25.02 3.08 23.59
CA GLU A 486 -23.80 2.55 24.20
C GLU A 486 -22.59 3.45 23.90
N LEU A 487 -22.41 3.90 22.66
CA LEU A 487 -21.33 4.82 22.26
C LEU A 487 -21.35 6.10 23.11
N LYS A 488 -22.53 6.69 23.30
CA LYS A 488 -22.74 7.91 24.10
C LYS A 488 -22.54 7.67 25.59
N SER A 489 -23.23 6.67 26.16
CA SER A 489 -23.21 6.42 27.61
C SER A 489 -21.86 5.93 28.14
N LYS A 490 -21.03 5.33 27.28
CA LYS A 490 -19.67 4.88 27.61
C LYS A 490 -18.57 5.90 27.29
N ASP A 491 -18.93 7.08 26.79
CA ASP A 491 -18.00 8.15 26.41
C ASP A 491 -16.93 7.68 25.39
N LEU A 492 -17.39 7.00 24.33
CA LEU A 492 -16.55 6.36 23.32
C LEU A 492 -16.52 7.10 21.96
N ALA A 493 -17.22 8.23 21.87
CA ALA A 493 -17.26 9.07 20.67
C ALA A 493 -16.19 10.17 20.70
N VAL A 494 -15.75 10.59 19.52
CA VAL A 494 -14.92 11.79 19.37
C VAL A 494 -15.67 13.01 19.91
N LYS A 495 -14.95 13.97 20.48
CA LYS A 495 -15.52 15.19 21.07
C LYS A 495 -15.24 16.42 20.23
N ASP A 496 -16.07 17.44 20.35
CA ASP A 496 -15.77 18.78 19.85
C ASP A 496 -14.79 19.50 20.79
N LYS A 497 -14.37 20.71 20.40
CA LYS A 497 -13.46 21.56 21.17
C LYS A 497 -13.98 21.98 22.56
N ASP A 498 -15.30 21.95 22.76
CA ASP A 498 -15.96 22.29 24.02
C ASP A 498 -16.13 21.06 24.94
N GLY A 499 -15.78 19.87 24.44
CA GLY A 499 -15.84 18.60 25.14
C GLY A 499 -17.20 17.88 25.05
N ASN A 500 -18.10 18.33 24.18
CA ASN A 500 -19.34 17.61 23.88
C ASN A 500 -19.06 16.50 22.86
N ILE A 501 -19.94 15.50 22.76
CA ILE A 501 -19.85 14.50 21.71
C ILE A 501 -19.99 15.19 20.35
N TYR A 502 -19.01 14.98 19.47
CA TYR A 502 -19.01 15.56 18.13
C TYR A 502 -20.16 14.99 17.30
N GLU A 503 -20.90 15.88 16.64
CA GLU A 503 -21.97 15.55 15.70
C GLU A 503 -21.64 16.12 14.32
N GLY A 504 -21.85 15.30 13.29
CA GLY A 504 -21.65 15.65 11.89
C GLY A 504 -22.56 14.82 11.00
N TRP A 505 -22.47 15.04 9.69
CA TRP A 505 -23.32 14.36 8.70
C TRP A 505 -22.49 13.40 7.86
N CYS A 506 -23.01 12.20 7.67
CA CYS A 506 -22.52 11.21 6.71
C CYS A 506 -23.72 10.46 6.08
N TRP A 507 -23.54 9.22 5.61
CA TRP A 507 -24.62 8.42 4.99
C TRP A 507 -25.92 8.35 5.80
N PRO A 508 -25.91 8.20 7.15
CA PRO A 508 -27.13 8.12 7.95
C PRO A 508 -27.79 9.49 8.23
N GLY A 509 -27.22 10.59 7.73
CA GLY A 509 -27.48 11.94 8.24
C GLY A 509 -26.68 12.21 9.51
N SER A 510 -27.31 12.84 10.51
CA SER A 510 -26.70 13.11 11.82
C SER A 510 -26.08 11.84 12.43
N SER A 511 -24.80 11.93 12.80
CA SER A 511 -23.98 10.81 13.26
C SER A 511 -22.92 11.26 14.28
N HIS A 512 -22.43 10.31 15.07
CA HIS A 512 -21.24 10.44 15.92
C HIS A 512 -20.15 9.49 15.44
N TRP A 513 -18.89 9.75 15.71
CA TRP A 513 -17.78 8.88 15.27
C TRP A 513 -17.17 8.14 16.44
N VAL A 514 -16.91 6.85 16.25
CA VAL A 514 -16.16 6.03 17.21
C VAL A 514 -14.74 6.57 17.36
N ASP A 515 -14.33 6.91 18.58
CA ASP A 515 -12.96 7.29 18.86
C ASP A 515 -12.09 6.05 19.09
N ALA A 516 -11.60 5.46 18.00
CA ALA A 516 -10.77 4.26 18.04
C ALA A 516 -9.36 4.49 18.62
N PHE A 517 -9.02 5.70 19.06
CA PHE A 517 -7.84 5.94 19.90
C PHE A 517 -8.08 5.54 21.35
N ASN A 518 -9.34 5.57 21.81
CA ASN A 518 -9.72 5.17 23.16
C ASN A 518 -9.62 3.65 23.31
N PRO A 519 -8.76 3.12 24.22
CA PRO A 519 -8.66 1.69 24.43
C PRO A 519 -9.98 1.02 24.83
N ALA A 520 -10.87 1.74 25.52
CA ALA A 520 -12.19 1.22 25.89
C ALA A 520 -13.13 1.08 24.67
N ALA A 521 -12.91 1.85 23.60
CA ALA A 521 -13.65 1.71 22.37
C ALA A 521 -13.32 0.39 21.66
N PHE A 522 -12.09 -0.13 21.78
CA PHE A 522 -11.74 -1.44 21.23
C PHE A 522 -12.51 -2.58 21.86
N GLU A 523 -12.62 -2.62 23.19
CA GLU A 523 -13.37 -3.66 23.90
C GLU A 523 -14.85 -3.64 23.55
N TRP A 524 -15.43 -2.44 23.48
CA TRP A 524 -16.80 -2.25 23.02
C TRP A 524 -16.98 -2.70 21.57
N TRP A 525 -16.12 -2.24 20.65
CA TRP A 525 -16.17 -2.59 19.24
C TRP A 525 -16.08 -4.10 19.03
N ASN A 526 -15.13 -4.77 19.69
CA ASN A 526 -14.97 -6.22 19.66
C ASN A 526 -16.26 -6.95 20.06
N SER A 527 -16.94 -6.48 21.11
CA SER A 527 -18.18 -7.09 21.58
C SER A 527 -19.30 -7.06 20.53
N LEU A 528 -19.34 -6.02 19.68
CA LEU A 528 -20.35 -5.87 18.62
C LEU A 528 -20.21 -6.93 17.53
N PHE A 529 -18.99 -7.39 17.22
CA PHE A 529 -18.78 -8.34 16.12
C PHE A 529 -19.19 -9.77 16.45
N THR A 530 -19.29 -10.14 17.73
CA THR A 530 -19.67 -11.51 18.15
C THR A 530 -20.92 -11.99 17.39
N PHE A 531 -20.97 -13.27 17.00
CA PHE A 531 -22.09 -13.78 16.17
C PHE A 531 -23.47 -13.61 16.81
N ASP A 532 -23.53 -13.56 18.14
CA ASP A 532 -24.76 -13.34 18.90
C ASP A 532 -25.21 -11.87 18.91
N ARG A 533 -24.26 -10.92 18.82
CA ARG A 533 -24.54 -9.48 18.71
C ARG A 533 -24.77 -9.07 17.25
N PHE A 534 -23.85 -9.38 16.34
CA PHE A 534 -24.01 -9.13 14.91
C PHE A 534 -24.79 -10.25 14.23
N LYS A 535 -26.08 -10.32 14.54
CA LYS A 535 -27.01 -11.33 14.02
C LYS A 535 -27.06 -11.31 12.50
N GLY A 536 -27.09 -12.49 11.90
CA GLY A 536 -27.09 -12.66 10.43
C GLY A 536 -25.71 -12.89 9.81
N THR A 537 -24.64 -12.73 10.60
CA THR A 537 -23.26 -13.02 10.18
C THR A 537 -22.84 -14.45 10.55
N THR A 538 -21.91 -15.02 9.79
CA THR A 538 -21.33 -16.35 10.07
C THR A 538 -19.81 -16.36 9.85
N LYS A 539 -19.17 -17.53 9.96
CA LYS A 539 -17.72 -17.67 9.78
C LYS A 539 -17.22 -17.24 8.40
N ASN A 540 -18.07 -17.25 7.38
CA ASN A 540 -17.72 -16.76 6.04
C ASN A 540 -17.99 -15.25 5.84
N THR A 541 -18.24 -14.50 6.93
CA THR A 541 -18.47 -13.05 6.91
C THR A 541 -17.21 -12.28 7.34
N PHE A 542 -16.78 -11.33 6.50
CA PHE A 542 -15.64 -10.44 6.71
C PHE A 542 -16.05 -8.98 6.48
N ILE A 543 -15.14 -8.02 6.69
CA ILE A 543 -15.52 -6.61 6.86
C ILE A 543 -14.77 -5.70 5.90
N TRP A 544 -15.47 -4.66 5.49
CA TRP A 544 -14.95 -3.51 4.79
C TRP A 544 -15.14 -2.30 5.70
N ASN A 545 -14.05 -1.62 6.05
CA ASN A 545 -14.10 -0.30 6.66
C ASN A 545 -13.91 0.76 5.58
N ASP A 546 -14.94 1.58 5.39
CA ASP A 546 -14.93 2.75 4.53
C ASP A 546 -15.10 4.03 5.37
N MET A 547 -14.99 5.19 4.72
CA MET A 547 -15.30 6.50 5.29
C MET A 547 -14.48 6.81 6.57
N ASN A 548 -13.30 6.19 6.71
CA ASN A 548 -12.52 6.16 7.94
C ASN A 548 -11.36 7.15 7.99
N GLU A 549 -11.28 8.07 7.04
CA GLU A 549 -10.36 9.21 7.04
C GLU A 549 -10.30 9.98 8.36
N PRO A 550 -11.42 10.43 8.99
CA PRO A 550 -12.83 10.12 8.76
C PRO A 550 -13.54 11.04 7.76
N SER A 551 -14.47 10.49 6.97
CA SER A 551 -15.31 11.29 6.07
C SER A 551 -16.49 11.91 6.83
N VAL A 552 -16.63 13.23 6.70
CA VAL A 552 -17.68 14.06 7.31
C VAL A 552 -18.20 15.02 6.25
N PHE A 553 -19.39 14.80 5.72
CA PHE A 553 -19.90 15.51 4.53
C PHE A 553 -20.07 17.01 4.72
N ASN A 554 -20.35 17.46 5.94
CA ASN A 554 -20.48 18.87 6.31
C ASN A 554 -19.25 19.41 7.05
N GLY A 555 -18.16 18.65 7.11
CA GLY A 555 -16.90 19.07 7.72
C GLY A 555 -15.97 19.78 6.73
N PRO A 556 -14.98 20.54 7.22
CA PRO A 556 -13.96 21.14 6.35
C PRO A 556 -13.22 20.04 5.60
N GLU A 557 -13.01 20.23 4.29
CA GLU A 557 -12.32 19.25 3.44
C GLU A 557 -12.92 17.84 3.50
N THR A 558 -14.22 17.75 3.76
CA THR A 558 -14.96 16.49 3.98
C THR A 558 -14.43 15.63 5.14
N THR A 559 -13.81 16.25 6.15
CA THR A 559 -13.30 15.55 7.34
C THR A 559 -13.62 16.30 8.64
N MET A 560 -13.16 15.80 9.78
CA MET A 560 -13.42 16.43 11.09
C MET A 560 -12.71 17.78 11.23
N PRO A 561 -13.29 18.73 12.01
CA PRO A 561 -12.57 19.92 12.46
C PRO A 561 -11.25 19.56 13.15
N LYS A 562 -10.21 20.35 12.87
CA LYS A 562 -8.87 20.14 13.42
C LYS A 562 -8.80 20.24 14.95
N ASP A 563 -9.71 21.01 15.56
CA ASP A 563 -9.82 21.23 17.00
C ASP A 563 -10.83 20.29 17.71
N ASN A 564 -11.33 19.26 17.01
CA ASN A 564 -11.98 18.12 17.67
C ASN A 564 -10.99 17.43 18.64
N ILE A 565 -11.51 16.82 19.70
CA ILE A 565 -10.74 16.21 20.78
C ILE A 565 -10.92 14.70 20.79
N HIS A 566 -9.81 13.98 20.75
CA HIS A 566 -9.70 12.53 20.88
C HIS A 566 -9.30 12.13 22.32
N PHE A 567 -9.25 10.82 22.54
CA PHE A 567 -8.76 10.20 23.77
C PHE A 567 -7.46 10.84 24.27
N ASP A 568 -7.38 11.00 25.60
CA ASP A 568 -6.28 11.66 26.31
C ASP A 568 -6.06 13.15 25.94
N ASN A 569 -7.11 13.78 25.39
CA ASN A 569 -7.19 15.18 25.00
C ASN A 569 -6.24 15.61 23.86
N TRP A 570 -5.91 14.70 22.94
CA TRP A 570 -5.22 15.05 21.71
C TRP A 570 -6.18 15.74 20.73
N GLU A 571 -5.71 16.75 19.99
CA GLU A 571 -6.54 17.37 18.95
C GLU A 571 -6.56 16.47 17.71
N HIS A 572 -7.61 16.59 16.89
CA HIS A 572 -7.71 15.87 15.64
C HIS A 572 -6.53 16.17 14.70
N ARG A 573 -6.01 17.42 14.70
CA ARG A 573 -4.81 17.78 13.92
C ARG A 573 -3.59 16.91 14.24
N ASP A 574 -3.48 16.40 15.47
CA ASP A 574 -2.32 15.64 15.94
C ASP A 574 -2.33 14.20 15.43
N VAL A 575 -3.53 13.66 15.19
CA VAL A 575 -3.76 12.22 15.00
C VAL A 575 -4.51 11.87 13.72
N HIS A 576 -4.89 12.85 12.92
CA HIS A 576 -5.76 12.70 11.75
C HIS A 576 -5.34 11.53 10.83
N ASN A 577 -4.08 11.48 10.38
CA ASN A 577 -3.65 10.44 9.44
C ASN A 577 -3.63 9.03 10.07
N LEU A 578 -3.64 8.91 11.41
CA LEU A 578 -3.77 7.63 12.11
C LEU A 578 -5.21 7.14 12.25
N ASN A 579 -6.22 8.01 12.15
CA ASN A 579 -7.61 7.70 12.47
C ASN A 579 -8.13 6.47 11.69
N GLY A 580 -7.86 6.40 10.40
CA GLY A 580 -8.25 5.26 9.58
C GLY A 580 -7.60 3.95 10.04
N MET A 581 -6.33 4.00 10.42
CA MET A 581 -5.58 2.84 10.90
C MET A 581 -6.06 2.37 12.27
N THR A 582 -6.44 3.27 13.18
CA THR A 582 -6.95 2.87 14.50
C THR A 582 -8.30 2.16 14.37
N PHE A 583 -9.19 2.65 13.50
CA PHE A 583 -10.46 1.99 13.21
C PHE A 583 -10.28 0.62 12.52
N MET A 584 -9.39 0.55 11.52
CA MET A 584 -9.02 -0.71 10.87
C MET A 584 -8.47 -1.72 11.88
N ASN A 585 -7.62 -1.26 12.81
CA ASN A 585 -7.07 -2.09 13.87
C ASN A 585 -8.15 -2.62 14.82
N ALA A 586 -9.14 -1.79 15.20
CA ALA A 586 -10.28 -2.22 16.01
C ALA A 586 -11.03 -3.38 15.35
N THR A 587 -11.37 -3.24 14.07
CA THR A 587 -12.11 -4.24 13.31
C THR A 587 -11.28 -5.50 13.08
N HIS A 588 -9.98 -5.35 12.79
CA HIS A 588 -9.04 -6.46 12.62
C HIS A 588 -9.02 -7.35 13.87
N GLN A 589 -8.85 -6.76 15.06
CA GLN A 589 -8.82 -7.49 16.32
C GLN A 589 -10.19 -8.11 16.66
N ALA A 590 -11.29 -7.40 16.39
CA ALA A 590 -12.64 -7.92 16.58
C ALA A 590 -12.91 -9.18 15.75
N LEU A 591 -12.43 -9.23 14.51
CA LEU A 591 -12.56 -10.41 13.65
C LEU A 591 -11.69 -11.58 14.11
N GLU A 592 -10.44 -11.34 14.50
CA GLU A 592 -9.58 -12.39 15.06
C GLU A 592 -10.23 -12.99 16.33
N ALA A 593 -10.73 -12.15 17.25
CA ALA A 593 -11.39 -12.59 18.47
C ALA A 593 -12.68 -13.37 18.21
N ARG A 594 -13.53 -12.88 17.29
CA ARG A 594 -14.79 -13.55 16.92
C ARG A 594 -14.57 -14.95 16.33
N GLN A 595 -13.48 -15.14 15.60
CA GLN A 595 -13.22 -16.38 14.89
C GLN A 595 -12.43 -17.40 15.72
N ASP A 596 -12.13 -17.12 16.99
CA ASP A 596 -11.56 -18.12 17.89
C ASP A 596 -12.61 -19.19 18.25
N SER A 597 -12.60 -20.28 17.49
CA SER A 597 -13.36 -21.47 17.83
C SER A 597 -12.46 -22.50 18.51
N LYS A 598 -12.63 -22.68 19.82
CA LYS A 598 -12.00 -23.75 20.61
C LYS A 598 -10.47 -23.80 20.48
N GLY A 599 -9.80 -22.64 20.44
CA GLY A 599 -8.33 -22.54 20.43
C GLY A 599 -7.69 -22.58 19.04
N ARG A 600 -8.47 -22.34 17.97
CA ARG A 600 -7.99 -22.22 16.59
C ARG A 600 -8.47 -20.93 15.95
N THR A 601 -7.75 -19.85 16.21
CA THR A 601 -7.96 -18.51 15.66
C THR A 601 -7.76 -18.51 14.14
N GLN A 602 -8.74 -17.97 13.43
CA GLN A 602 -8.70 -17.74 11.98
C GLN A 602 -8.18 -16.33 11.69
N ARG A 603 -7.56 -16.15 10.53
CA ARG A 603 -7.07 -14.85 10.07
C ARG A 603 -8.24 -13.95 9.67
N SER A 604 -8.18 -12.70 10.09
CA SER A 604 -9.11 -11.68 9.67
C SER A 604 -8.90 -11.30 8.19
N PHE A 605 -9.91 -10.65 7.62
CA PHE A 605 -9.79 -9.86 6.40
C PHE A 605 -10.58 -8.57 6.61
N VAL A 606 -9.88 -7.46 6.52
CA VAL A 606 -10.43 -6.11 6.58
C VAL A 606 -9.89 -5.33 5.39
N LEU A 607 -10.77 -4.77 4.57
CA LEU A 607 -10.40 -3.75 3.58
C LEU A 607 -10.56 -2.37 4.22
N THR A 608 -9.59 -1.49 4.05
CA THR A 608 -9.63 -0.10 4.53
C THR A 608 -9.49 0.91 3.40
N ARG A 609 -10.13 2.07 3.52
CA ARG A 609 -9.88 3.21 2.62
C ARG A 609 -8.73 4.05 3.14
N ALA A 610 -8.84 4.52 4.38
CA ALA A 610 -7.80 5.29 5.04
C ALA A 610 -6.80 4.41 5.79
N PHE A 611 -5.53 4.80 5.76
CA PHE A 611 -4.42 4.03 6.35
C PHE A 611 -3.24 4.93 6.71
N PHE A 612 -2.32 4.36 7.49
CA PHE A 612 -1.04 4.95 7.86
C PHE A 612 0.09 3.92 7.78
N ALA A 613 1.34 4.35 8.00
CA ALA A 613 2.48 3.44 8.19
C ALA A 613 2.16 2.40 9.29
N GLY A 614 2.26 1.11 8.96
CA GLY A 614 1.90 0.01 9.85
C GLY A 614 0.58 -0.70 9.51
N ALA A 615 -0.27 -0.12 8.65
CA ALA A 615 -1.55 -0.71 8.24
C ALA A 615 -1.42 -2.06 7.50
N GLN A 616 -0.25 -2.37 6.94
CA GLN A 616 0.06 -3.67 6.32
C GLN A 616 -0.11 -4.86 7.27
N ARG A 617 -0.08 -4.61 8.58
CA ARG A 617 -0.30 -5.64 9.61
C ARG A 617 -1.78 -6.03 9.76
N LEU A 618 -2.70 -5.31 9.13
CA LEU A 618 -4.13 -5.32 9.47
C LEU A 618 -5.06 -5.80 8.34
N GLY A 619 -4.62 -5.78 7.08
CA GLY A 619 -5.49 -6.19 5.97
C GLY A 619 -5.08 -5.64 4.62
N ALA A 620 -6.07 -5.23 3.83
CA ALA A 620 -5.91 -4.70 2.47
C ALA A 620 -6.34 -3.24 2.39
N MET A 621 -5.92 -2.54 1.33
CA MET A 621 -6.47 -1.24 0.95
C MET A 621 -6.87 -1.20 -0.53
N TRP A 622 -7.67 -0.21 -0.91
CA TRP A 622 -7.89 0.14 -2.30
C TRP A 622 -7.76 1.65 -2.54
N THR A 623 -7.52 2.05 -3.78
CA THR A 623 -7.25 3.45 -4.16
C THR A 623 -8.47 4.38 -4.11
N GLY A 624 -9.54 4.00 -3.43
CA GLY A 624 -10.79 4.74 -3.35
C GLY A 624 -11.52 4.87 -4.69
N ASP A 625 -12.23 5.98 -4.83
CA ASP A 625 -13.32 6.16 -5.79
C ASP A 625 -12.80 6.65 -7.15
N ASN A 626 -12.16 5.73 -7.88
CA ASN A 626 -11.62 5.98 -9.21
C ASN A 626 -12.71 6.11 -10.29
N GLU A 627 -12.37 6.63 -11.46
CA GLU A 627 -13.34 6.77 -12.56
C GLU A 627 -13.22 5.68 -13.63
N ALA A 628 -14.33 5.36 -14.30
CA ALA A 628 -14.41 4.46 -15.45
C ALA A 628 -13.81 5.07 -16.74
N LYS A 629 -12.54 5.48 -16.66
CA LYS A 629 -11.76 6.17 -17.69
C LYS A 629 -10.40 5.48 -17.89
N TRP A 630 -9.81 5.60 -19.09
CA TRP A 630 -8.52 4.98 -19.41
C TRP A 630 -7.36 5.56 -18.58
N GLU A 631 -7.42 6.85 -18.28
CA GLU A 631 -6.42 7.56 -17.48
C GLU A 631 -6.35 7.02 -16.05
N HIS A 632 -7.49 6.62 -15.47
CA HIS A 632 -7.53 5.96 -14.15
C HIS A 632 -7.04 4.51 -14.20
N LEU A 633 -7.30 3.79 -15.30
CA LEU A 633 -6.70 2.48 -15.52
C LEU A 633 -5.17 2.58 -15.63
N GLN A 634 -4.66 3.59 -16.33
CA GLN A 634 -3.23 3.88 -16.45
C GLN A 634 -2.62 4.27 -15.09
N ALA A 635 -3.27 5.16 -14.33
CA ALA A 635 -2.80 5.61 -13.03
C ALA A 635 -2.82 4.52 -11.94
N ALA A 636 -3.67 3.49 -12.09
CA ALA A 636 -3.79 2.43 -11.09
C ALA A 636 -2.45 1.72 -10.83
N PHE A 637 -1.70 1.33 -11.87
CA PHE A 637 -0.49 0.54 -11.69
C PHE A 637 0.61 1.28 -10.91
N PRO A 638 0.97 2.53 -11.24
CA PRO A 638 1.89 3.34 -10.43
C PRO A 638 1.45 3.50 -8.97
N MET A 639 0.15 3.70 -8.71
CA MET A 639 -0.40 3.80 -7.35
C MET A 639 -0.23 2.50 -6.55
N LEU A 640 -0.41 1.34 -7.19
CA LEU A 640 -0.23 0.06 -6.50
C LEU A 640 1.24 -0.27 -6.26
N LEU A 641 2.12 0.11 -7.19
CA LEU A 641 3.57 -0.02 -7.03
C LEU A 641 4.09 0.87 -5.90
N SER A 642 3.59 2.11 -5.80
CA SER A 642 3.98 3.04 -4.73
C SER A 642 3.58 2.49 -3.35
N GLN A 643 2.38 1.91 -3.23
CA GLN A 643 1.95 1.20 -2.02
C GLN A 643 2.85 0.02 -1.67
N GLY A 644 3.22 -0.79 -2.66
CA GLY A 644 4.10 -1.94 -2.49
C GLY A 644 5.48 -1.55 -1.97
N VAL A 645 6.13 -0.56 -2.60
CA VAL A 645 7.45 -0.09 -2.15
C VAL A 645 7.37 0.66 -0.82
N ALA A 646 6.23 1.27 -0.48
CA ALA A 646 5.99 1.89 0.82
C ALA A 646 5.69 0.88 1.96
N GLY A 647 5.69 -0.43 1.67
CA GLY A 647 5.51 -1.48 2.66
C GLY A 647 4.06 -1.91 2.91
N PHE A 648 3.09 -1.43 2.12
CA PHE A 648 1.68 -1.86 2.16
C PHE A 648 1.23 -2.52 0.84
N PRO A 649 1.80 -3.68 0.48
CA PRO A 649 1.61 -4.28 -0.85
C PRO A 649 0.25 -4.96 -1.06
N PHE A 650 -0.62 -5.10 -0.05
CA PHE A 650 -1.96 -5.66 -0.23
C PHE A 650 -2.95 -4.59 -0.73
N SER A 651 -2.69 -4.11 -1.94
CA SER A 651 -3.37 -2.96 -2.55
C SER A 651 -4.10 -3.33 -3.85
N GLY A 652 -5.12 -2.55 -4.21
CA GLY A 652 -5.88 -2.71 -5.44
C GLY A 652 -6.60 -1.43 -5.88
N ALA A 653 -7.11 -1.41 -7.11
CA ALA A 653 -8.00 -0.36 -7.63
C ALA A 653 -9.30 -1.01 -8.10
N ASP A 654 -10.41 -0.27 -8.06
CA ASP A 654 -11.70 -0.83 -8.43
C ASP A 654 -11.77 -1.11 -9.94
N VAL A 655 -11.93 -2.39 -10.27
CA VAL A 655 -11.93 -2.87 -11.65
C VAL A 655 -13.19 -2.41 -12.38
N GLY A 656 -12.96 -1.71 -13.49
CA GLY A 656 -13.97 -1.04 -14.30
C GLY A 656 -14.26 0.41 -13.90
N GLY A 657 -13.64 0.92 -12.83
CA GLY A 657 -13.74 2.31 -12.36
C GLY A 657 -15.04 2.59 -11.62
N PHE A 658 -14.96 3.06 -10.37
CA PHE A 658 -16.12 3.28 -9.50
C PHE A 658 -17.17 4.19 -10.14
N PHE A 659 -16.80 5.42 -10.52
CA PHE A 659 -17.70 6.37 -11.18
C PHE A 659 -17.86 6.10 -12.67
N GLY A 660 -19.08 6.29 -13.19
CA GLY A 660 -19.35 6.21 -14.63
C GLY A 660 -19.58 4.79 -15.17
N ASN A 661 -19.53 4.65 -16.50
CA ASN A 661 -19.81 3.40 -17.19
C ASN A 661 -18.69 3.10 -18.20
N PRO A 662 -17.81 2.11 -17.96
CA PRO A 662 -16.72 1.83 -18.86
C PRO A 662 -17.23 1.28 -20.20
N SER A 663 -16.51 1.56 -21.29
CA SER A 663 -16.72 0.83 -22.54
C SER A 663 -16.43 -0.67 -22.31
N LYS A 664 -16.95 -1.55 -23.18
CA LYS A 664 -16.68 -2.99 -23.05
C LYS A 664 -15.19 -3.32 -23.19
N GLU A 665 -14.48 -2.56 -24.03
CA GLU A 665 -13.04 -2.67 -24.19
C GLU A 665 -12.32 -2.26 -22.90
N LEU A 666 -12.63 -1.07 -22.35
CA LEU A 666 -12.06 -0.60 -21.10
C LEU A 666 -12.32 -1.58 -19.96
N LEU A 667 -13.56 -2.07 -19.80
CA LEU A 667 -13.89 -3.08 -18.80
C LEU A 667 -13.03 -4.34 -18.98
N THR A 668 -12.88 -4.82 -20.21
CA THR A 668 -12.07 -6.02 -20.51
C THR A 668 -10.60 -5.79 -20.18
N ARG A 669 -10.00 -4.67 -20.61
CA ARG A 669 -8.62 -4.31 -20.27
C ARG A 669 -8.43 -4.14 -18.78
N TRP A 670 -9.42 -3.59 -18.08
CA TRP A 670 -9.35 -3.46 -16.63
C TRP A 670 -9.35 -4.82 -15.93
N TYR A 671 -10.11 -5.81 -16.40
CA TYR A 671 -9.97 -7.18 -15.87
C TYR A 671 -8.59 -7.76 -16.17
N GLN A 672 -8.02 -7.51 -17.34
CA GLN A 672 -6.66 -7.96 -17.70
C GLN A 672 -5.58 -7.31 -16.84
N SER A 673 -5.75 -6.05 -16.44
CA SER A 673 -4.87 -5.37 -15.47
C SER A 673 -5.13 -5.84 -14.04
N GLY A 674 -6.41 -5.95 -13.67
CA GLY A 674 -6.86 -6.21 -12.30
C GLY A 674 -6.49 -7.58 -11.76
N ILE A 675 -6.33 -8.59 -12.62
CA ILE A 675 -5.83 -9.91 -12.21
C ILE A 675 -4.39 -9.85 -11.66
N TRP A 676 -3.67 -8.76 -11.92
CA TRP A 676 -2.34 -8.49 -11.38
C TRP A 676 -2.37 -7.63 -10.12
N TYR A 677 -3.52 -7.16 -9.65
CA TYR A 677 -3.57 -6.42 -8.40
C TYR A 677 -3.45 -7.40 -7.22
N PRO A 678 -2.62 -7.12 -6.20
CA PRO A 678 -2.59 -7.92 -4.98
C PRO A 678 -3.99 -8.07 -4.36
N PHE A 679 -4.76 -6.99 -4.29
CA PHE A 679 -6.20 -7.00 -4.01
C PHE A 679 -7.02 -6.79 -5.29
N PHE A 680 -7.82 -7.79 -5.69
CA PHE A 680 -8.53 -7.80 -6.97
C PHE A 680 -10.05 -7.73 -6.79
N ARG A 681 -10.61 -6.52 -6.86
CA ARG A 681 -12.05 -6.25 -6.72
C ARG A 681 -12.63 -5.50 -7.90
N ALA A 682 -13.78 -5.94 -8.41
CA ALA A 682 -14.66 -5.11 -9.24
C ALA A 682 -15.70 -4.44 -8.36
N HIS A 683 -15.86 -3.12 -8.49
CA HIS A 683 -16.82 -2.31 -7.74
C HIS A 683 -17.32 -1.16 -8.62
N ALA A 684 -18.49 -0.60 -8.33
CA ALA A 684 -19.19 0.39 -9.15
C ALA A 684 -20.09 1.27 -8.27
N HIS A 685 -20.15 2.57 -8.58
CA HIS A 685 -21.03 3.56 -7.96
C HIS A 685 -22.52 3.24 -8.16
N ILE A 686 -23.41 3.83 -7.33
CA ILE A 686 -24.86 3.56 -7.36
C ILE A 686 -25.51 3.83 -8.72
N ASP A 687 -25.10 4.91 -9.38
CA ASP A 687 -25.62 5.31 -10.69
C ASP A 687 -25.03 4.54 -11.88
N ALA A 688 -23.98 3.74 -11.64
CA ALA A 688 -23.38 2.92 -12.67
C ALA A 688 -24.28 1.73 -13.02
N LYS A 689 -24.40 1.44 -14.32
CA LYS A 689 -25.12 0.26 -14.82
C LYS A 689 -24.52 -1.02 -14.23
N ARG A 690 -25.35 -2.05 -14.11
CA ARG A 690 -24.87 -3.40 -13.76
C ARG A 690 -23.81 -3.84 -14.77
N ARG A 691 -22.68 -4.28 -14.25
CA ARG A 691 -21.50 -4.64 -15.04
C ARG A 691 -20.73 -5.82 -14.44
N GLU A 692 -21.45 -6.73 -13.79
CA GLU A 692 -20.94 -8.07 -13.53
C GLU A 692 -20.39 -8.66 -14.84
N PRO A 693 -19.25 -9.38 -14.82
CA PRO A 693 -18.46 -9.65 -16.03
C PRO A 693 -19.19 -10.47 -17.11
N TYR A 694 -20.23 -11.21 -16.72
CA TYR A 694 -21.10 -11.95 -17.64
C TYR A 694 -22.10 -11.07 -18.41
N ILE A 695 -22.23 -9.78 -18.08
CA ILE A 695 -23.11 -8.81 -18.76
C ILE A 695 -22.44 -8.21 -20.01
N ALA A 696 -21.10 -8.19 -20.07
CA ALA A 696 -20.36 -7.58 -21.17
C ALA A 696 -20.72 -8.17 -22.55
N GLY A 697 -21.08 -9.45 -22.59
CA GLY A 697 -21.37 -10.21 -23.80
C GLY A 697 -20.09 -10.64 -24.52
N ASP A 698 -20.20 -11.60 -25.43
CA ASP A 698 -19.04 -12.05 -26.20
C ASP A 698 -18.62 -11.03 -27.27
N PRO A 699 -17.31 -10.92 -27.58
CA PRO A 699 -16.21 -11.76 -27.08
C PRO A 699 -15.67 -11.37 -25.68
N TYR A 700 -16.12 -10.26 -25.11
CA TYR A 700 -15.59 -9.68 -23.86
C TYR A 700 -15.74 -10.62 -22.66
N THR A 701 -16.92 -11.22 -22.48
CA THR A 701 -17.15 -12.17 -21.37
C THR A 701 -16.20 -13.36 -21.41
N ARG A 702 -15.95 -13.95 -22.59
CA ARG A 702 -14.91 -14.98 -22.76
C ARG A 702 -13.53 -14.48 -22.35
N ILE A 703 -13.11 -13.30 -22.82
CA ILE A 703 -11.77 -12.76 -22.54
C ILE A 703 -11.60 -12.49 -21.04
N ILE A 704 -12.60 -11.87 -20.40
CA ILE A 704 -12.60 -11.62 -18.96
C ILE A 704 -12.53 -12.93 -18.18
N ARG A 705 -13.31 -13.95 -18.57
CA ARG A 705 -13.28 -15.28 -17.95
C ARG A 705 -11.88 -15.88 -17.98
N GLU A 706 -11.19 -15.83 -19.12
CA GLU A 706 -9.84 -16.40 -19.25
C GLU A 706 -8.80 -15.60 -18.43
N ALA A 707 -8.92 -14.27 -18.36
CA ALA A 707 -8.09 -13.46 -17.49
C ALA A 707 -8.30 -13.85 -16.01
N VAL A 708 -9.55 -13.95 -15.55
CA VAL A 708 -9.84 -14.36 -14.18
C VAL A 708 -9.35 -15.79 -13.92
N ARG A 709 -9.50 -16.73 -14.86
CA ARG A 709 -8.93 -18.09 -14.73
C ARG A 709 -7.41 -18.08 -14.59
N LEU A 710 -6.70 -17.17 -15.26
CA LEU A 710 -5.26 -17.01 -15.06
C LEU A 710 -4.94 -16.60 -13.61
N ARG A 711 -5.67 -15.63 -13.03
CA ARG A 711 -5.51 -15.28 -11.60
C ARG A 711 -5.65 -16.51 -10.71
N TYR A 712 -6.71 -17.29 -10.91
CA TYR A 712 -6.97 -18.50 -10.11
C TYR A 712 -5.86 -19.54 -10.28
N ALA A 713 -5.39 -19.77 -11.50
CA ALA A 713 -4.28 -20.68 -11.76
C ALA A 713 -3.02 -20.25 -11.01
N LEU A 714 -2.73 -18.94 -10.98
CA LEU A 714 -1.54 -18.36 -10.34
C LEU A 714 -1.69 -18.12 -8.83
N LEU A 715 -2.81 -18.47 -8.19
CA LEU A 715 -2.97 -18.30 -6.73
C LEU A 715 -1.81 -18.88 -5.89
N PRO A 716 -1.20 -20.05 -6.23
CA PRO A 716 -0.02 -20.54 -5.52
C PRO A 716 1.18 -19.58 -5.59
N ALA A 717 1.40 -18.94 -6.75
CA ALA A 717 2.46 -17.97 -6.95
C ALA A 717 2.17 -16.66 -6.19
N TRP A 718 0.93 -16.15 -6.26
CA TRP A 718 0.48 -15.01 -5.46
C TRP A 718 0.68 -15.25 -3.98
N TYR A 719 0.18 -16.37 -3.46
CA TYR A 719 0.26 -16.71 -2.05
C TYR A 719 1.70 -16.87 -1.55
N THR A 720 2.60 -17.36 -2.40
CA THR A 720 4.04 -17.41 -2.12
C THR A 720 4.66 -16.01 -2.07
N ALA A 721 4.23 -15.08 -2.92
CA ALA A 721 4.66 -13.69 -2.86
C ALA A 721 4.16 -12.96 -1.60
N PHE A 722 2.92 -13.23 -1.17
CA PHE A 722 2.40 -12.75 0.12
C PHE A 722 3.19 -13.32 1.30
N HIS A 723 3.59 -14.60 1.24
CA HIS A 723 4.49 -15.18 2.22
C HIS A 723 5.82 -14.45 2.27
N ARG A 724 6.44 -14.16 1.12
CA ARG A 724 7.67 -13.38 1.10
C ARG A 724 7.49 -12.01 1.76
N ALA A 725 6.45 -11.27 1.37
CA ALA A 725 6.09 -9.98 1.99
C ALA A 725 5.87 -10.07 3.52
N SER A 726 5.40 -11.22 4.02
CA SER A 726 5.20 -11.46 5.46
C SER A 726 6.47 -11.78 6.24
N GLN A 727 7.54 -12.19 5.56
CA GLN A 727 8.81 -12.58 6.17
C GLN A 727 9.85 -11.46 6.14
N ASP A 728 9.94 -10.71 5.04
CA ASP A 728 10.98 -9.71 4.84
C ASP A 728 10.49 -8.39 4.23
N GLY A 729 9.19 -8.22 4.03
CA GLY A 729 8.60 -6.97 3.56
C GLY A 729 8.78 -6.70 2.07
N MET A 730 9.31 -7.66 1.29
CA MET A 730 9.43 -7.49 -0.16
C MET A 730 8.07 -7.17 -0.81
N PRO A 731 8.01 -6.22 -1.76
CA PRO A 731 6.80 -5.96 -2.53
C PRO A 731 6.31 -7.21 -3.27
N ILE A 732 4.98 -7.34 -3.37
CA ILE A 732 4.33 -8.46 -4.09
C ILE A 732 4.43 -8.25 -5.60
N LEU A 733 4.00 -7.07 -6.07
CA LEU A 733 4.38 -6.56 -7.39
C LEU A 733 5.66 -5.75 -7.22
N ARG A 734 6.69 -6.10 -7.99
CA ARG A 734 8.01 -5.48 -7.90
C ARG A 734 8.27 -4.62 -9.12
N PRO A 735 8.46 -3.29 -8.95
CA PRO A 735 8.84 -2.43 -10.06
C PRO A 735 10.25 -2.76 -10.56
N ASN A 736 10.59 -2.26 -11.75
CA ASN A 736 11.86 -2.58 -12.42
C ASN A 736 13.09 -2.34 -11.53
N PHE A 737 13.18 -1.20 -10.84
CA PHE A 737 14.35 -0.87 -10.01
C PHE A 737 14.56 -1.84 -8.82
N VAL A 738 13.51 -2.55 -8.38
CA VAL A 738 13.63 -3.55 -7.30
C VAL A 738 14.23 -4.85 -7.82
N VAL A 739 13.89 -5.24 -9.04
CA VAL A 739 14.39 -6.48 -9.66
C VAL A 739 15.75 -6.27 -10.33
N HIS A 740 15.94 -5.09 -10.94
CA HIS A 740 17.12 -4.70 -11.70
C HIS A 740 17.69 -3.38 -11.15
N PRO A 741 18.31 -3.38 -9.95
CA PRO A 741 18.81 -2.16 -9.29
C PRO A 741 19.98 -1.47 -10.01
N ASP A 742 20.53 -2.10 -11.04
CA ASP A 742 21.61 -1.55 -11.86
C ASP A 742 21.12 -1.06 -13.24
N ASP A 743 19.83 -1.20 -13.53
CA ASP A 743 19.21 -0.78 -14.78
C ASP A 743 18.61 0.63 -14.67
N GLU A 744 19.44 1.65 -14.93
CA GLU A 744 19.05 3.06 -14.82
C GLU A 744 17.85 3.44 -15.72
N GLU A 745 17.72 2.83 -16.90
CA GLU A 745 16.57 3.04 -17.80
C GLU A 745 15.25 2.54 -17.18
N GLY A 746 15.34 1.62 -16.21
CA GLY A 746 14.20 1.02 -15.51
C GLY A 746 13.74 1.78 -14.27
N PHE A 747 14.44 2.85 -13.84
CA PHE A 747 14.14 3.52 -12.58
C PHE A 747 12.82 4.30 -12.60
N ALA A 748 12.54 4.99 -13.71
CA ALA A 748 11.28 5.72 -13.88
C ALA A 748 10.09 4.85 -14.33
N LEU A 749 10.32 3.56 -14.68
CA LEU A 749 9.26 2.71 -15.21
C LEU A 749 8.23 2.32 -14.13
N ASP A 750 6.96 2.53 -14.46
CA ASP A 750 5.83 2.25 -13.58
C ASP A 750 4.61 1.64 -14.29
N ASP A 751 4.75 1.30 -15.58
CA ASP A 751 3.74 0.64 -16.40
C ASP A 751 3.95 -0.87 -16.57
N GLN A 752 4.98 -1.42 -15.92
CA GLN A 752 5.31 -2.85 -15.91
C GLN A 752 5.86 -3.29 -14.55
N ALA A 753 5.65 -4.56 -14.20
CA ALA A 753 6.08 -5.09 -12.91
C ALA A 753 6.32 -6.60 -12.95
N TYR A 754 7.09 -7.08 -11.98
CA TYR A 754 7.31 -8.51 -11.75
C TYR A 754 6.43 -9.04 -10.63
N LEU A 755 5.90 -10.25 -10.78
CA LEU A 755 5.15 -10.94 -9.72
C LEU A 755 6.10 -11.73 -8.81
N GLY A 756 6.36 -11.24 -7.60
CA GLY A 756 7.19 -11.91 -6.59
C GLY A 756 8.51 -12.43 -7.15
N ASP A 757 8.86 -13.67 -6.81
CA ASP A 757 10.08 -14.36 -7.28
C ASP A 757 9.84 -15.23 -8.55
N THR A 758 8.70 -15.06 -9.21
CA THR A 758 8.25 -15.97 -10.29
C THR A 758 8.95 -15.72 -11.63
N GLY A 759 9.60 -14.56 -11.79
CA GLY A 759 10.11 -14.11 -13.09
C GLY A 759 9.01 -13.71 -14.09
N ILE A 760 7.74 -13.73 -13.71
CA ILE A 760 6.65 -13.21 -14.54
C ILE A 760 6.75 -11.69 -14.60
N LEU A 761 6.97 -11.15 -15.80
CA LEU A 761 6.92 -9.73 -16.12
C LEU A 761 5.60 -9.45 -16.84
N VAL A 762 4.84 -8.49 -16.32
CA VAL A 762 3.55 -8.06 -16.88
C VAL A 762 3.61 -6.59 -17.29
N LYS A 763 3.01 -6.27 -18.43
CA LYS A 763 2.74 -4.90 -18.90
C LYS A 763 1.28 -4.79 -19.36
N PRO A 764 0.36 -4.30 -18.52
CA PRO A 764 -1.04 -4.22 -18.91
C PRO A 764 -1.28 -3.22 -20.05
N VAL A 765 -2.31 -3.45 -20.87
CA VAL A 765 -2.73 -2.49 -21.90
C VAL A 765 -3.70 -1.49 -21.28
N VAL A 766 -3.29 -0.23 -21.20
CA VAL A 766 -3.99 0.83 -20.46
C VAL A 766 -4.41 2.02 -21.32
N SER A 767 -4.47 1.83 -22.65
CA SER A 767 -4.93 2.85 -23.59
C SER A 767 -5.87 2.23 -24.64
N GLU A 768 -6.79 3.05 -25.14
CA GLU A 768 -7.85 2.62 -26.06
C GLU A 768 -7.31 2.24 -27.43
N GLY A 769 -7.84 1.16 -28.03
CA GLY A 769 -7.55 0.76 -29.40
C GLY A 769 -6.11 0.24 -29.62
N VAL A 770 -5.34 0.02 -28.55
CA VAL A 770 -3.97 -0.45 -28.64
C VAL A 770 -3.91 -1.95 -28.93
N GLU A 771 -3.16 -2.30 -29.98
CA GLU A 771 -2.90 -3.68 -30.41
C GLU A 771 -1.44 -4.13 -30.21
N THR A 772 -0.55 -3.25 -29.75
CA THR A 772 0.86 -3.57 -29.44
C THR A 772 1.36 -2.72 -28.27
N VAL A 773 2.23 -3.27 -27.44
CA VAL A 773 2.93 -2.52 -26.37
C VAL A 773 4.43 -2.76 -26.45
N ASP A 774 5.22 -1.81 -25.95
CA ASP A 774 6.67 -1.98 -25.81
C ASP A 774 7.04 -2.34 -24.37
N ILE A 775 7.61 -3.53 -24.17
CA ILE A 775 8.05 -4.03 -22.86
C ILE A 775 9.55 -3.80 -22.72
N HIS A 776 9.99 -3.20 -21.61
CA HIS A 776 11.40 -3.02 -21.29
C HIS A 776 11.97 -4.25 -20.58
N LEU A 777 13.04 -4.83 -21.12
CA LEU A 777 13.82 -5.88 -20.48
C LEU A 777 15.03 -5.27 -19.78
N GLY A 778 15.13 -5.45 -18.45
CA GLY A 778 16.20 -4.83 -17.64
C GLY A 778 17.56 -5.51 -17.76
N ASP A 779 17.63 -6.68 -18.39
CA ASP A 779 18.83 -7.50 -18.53
C ASP A 779 18.89 -8.22 -19.90
N ASN A 780 19.92 -9.06 -20.08
CA ASN A 780 20.13 -9.85 -21.30
C ASN A 780 19.60 -11.29 -21.20
N GLU A 781 18.85 -11.60 -20.14
CA GLU A 781 18.27 -12.93 -19.96
C GLU A 781 17.26 -13.23 -21.07
N VAL A 782 16.97 -14.52 -21.30
CA VAL A 782 15.90 -14.93 -22.19
C VAL A 782 14.54 -14.76 -21.51
N TYR A 783 13.57 -14.17 -22.21
CA TYR A 783 12.17 -14.08 -21.77
C TYR A 783 11.28 -14.83 -22.75
N TYR A 784 10.31 -15.56 -22.24
CA TYR A 784 9.36 -16.32 -23.06
C TYR A 784 7.97 -15.75 -22.88
N ASP A 785 7.24 -15.58 -23.98
CA ASP A 785 5.81 -15.33 -23.92
C ASP A 785 5.09 -16.40 -23.11
N TYR A 786 4.22 -16.00 -22.18
CA TYR A 786 3.50 -16.94 -21.31
C TYR A 786 2.61 -17.94 -22.08
N TRP A 787 2.08 -17.50 -23.22
CA TRP A 787 1.05 -18.21 -23.99
C TRP A 787 1.64 -19.07 -25.10
N THR A 788 2.55 -18.49 -25.89
CA THR A 788 3.10 -19.06 -27.11
C THR A 788 4.53 -19.55 -26.95
N TYR A 789 5.22 -19.13 -25.89
CA TYR A 789 6.65 -19.35 -25.67
C TYR A 789 7.55 -18.70 -26.72
N LYS A 790 7.06 -17.63 -27.39
CA LYS A 790 7.89 -16.77 -28.25
C LYS A 790 9.02 -16.16 -27.42
N ILE A 791 10.22 -16.12 -27.99
CA ILE A 791 11.42 -15.63 -27.33
C ILE A 791 11.56 -14.12 -27.51
N TYR A 792 11.81 -13.42 -26.42
CA TYR A 792 12.23 -12.03 -26.34
C TYR A 792 13.55 -11.98 -25.57
N GLN A 793 14.58 -11.33 -26.12
CA GLN A 793 15.90 -11.28 -25.49
C GLN A 793 16.64 -9.99 -25.82
N GLY A 794 17.58 -9.65 -24.94
CA GLY A 794 18.46 -8.48 -25.02
C GLY A 794 17.86 -7.29 -24.30
N LYS A 795 18.69 -6.56 -23.54
CA LYS A 795 18.26 -5.41 -22.76
C LYS A 795 17.53 -4.36 -23.63
N GLY A 796 16.59 -3.63 -23.02
CA GLY A 796 15.86 -2.52 -23.65
C GLY A 796 14.45 -2.90 -24.13
N LEU A 797 13.83 -2.01 -24.89
CA LEU A 797 12.45 -2.14 -25.36
C LEU A 797 12.27 -3.28 -26.38
N LYS A 798 11.17 -4.02 -26.23
CA LYS A 798 10.69 -5.07 -27.13
C LYS A 798 9.23 -4.86 -27.47
N ASN A 799 8.92 -4.82 -28.76
CA ASN A 799 7.55 -4.72 -29.23
C ASN A 799 6.81 -6.06 -29.05
N TYR A 800 5.63 -6.01 -28.45
CA TYR A 800 4.81 -7.16 -28.07
C TYR A 800 3.38 -7.01 -28.63
N PRO A 801 2.85 -8.00 -29.39
CA PRO A 801 1.46 -7.98 -29.86
C PRO A 801 0.47 -8.09 -28.71
N ALA A 802 -0.45 -7.15 -28.61
CA ALA A 802 -1.42 -7.03 -27.53
C ALA A 802 -2.84 -6.76 -28.04
N PRO A 803 -3.42 -7.53 -28.99
CA PRO A 803 -4.85 -7.43 -29.30
C PRO A 803 -5.72 -7.68 -28.05
N LEU A 804 -7.02 -7.39 -28.15
CA LEU A 804 -7.92 -7.43 -26.99
C LEU A 804 -7.91 -8.77 -26.24
N ASP A 805 -7.69 -9.90 -26.92
CA ASP A 805 -7.64 -11.24 -26.32
C ASP A 805 -6.24 -11.76 -25.97
N GLN A 806 -5.21 -10.91 -26.08
CA GLN A 806 -3.83 -11.24 -25.72
C GLN A 806 -3.30 -10.31 -24.61
N MET A 807 -2.92 -10.90 -23.48
CA MET A 807 -2.33 -10.16 -22.35
C MET A 807 -0.80 -10.17 -22.44
N PRO A 808 -0.12 -9.02 -22.36
CA PRO A 808 1.35 -8.96 -22.38
C PRO A 808 1.96 -9.50 -21.08
N VAL A 809 2.40 -10.76 -21.15
CA VAL A 809 2.97 -11.50 -20.03
C VAL A 809 4.19 -12.28 -20.51
N LEU A 810 5.36 -11.97 -19.96
CA LEU A 810 6.61 -12.66 -20.23
C LEU A 810 7.03 -13.47 -18.99
N MET A 811 7.72 -14.58 -19.21
CA MET A 811 8.36 -15.39 -18.20
C MET A 811 9.87 -15.30 -18.39
N ARG A 812 10.56 -14.68 -17.43
CA ARG A 812 12.02 -14.60 -17.42
C ARG A 812 12.64 -15.99 -17.20
N GLY A 813 13.69 -16.30 -17.96
CA GLY A 813 14.51 -17.51 -17.78
C GLY A 813 15.16 -17.56 -16.40
N GLY A 814 15.33 -18.75 -15.86
CA GLY A 814 15.91 -18.97 -14.53
C GLY A 814 14.88 -19.18 -13.42
N HIS A 815 13.58 -19.24 -13.74
CA HIS A 815 12.52 -19.28 -12.74
C HIS A 815 11.62 -20.52 -12.84
N ILE A 816 11.07 -20.96 -11.70
CA ILE A 816 10.07 -22.03 -11.61
C ILE A 816 8.78 -21.49 -11.00
N ILE A 817 7.67 -21.60 -11.75
CA ILE A 817 6.36 -21.03 -11.39
C ILE A 817 5.41 -22.14 -10.96
N PRO A 818 4.94 -22.16 -9.69
CA PRO A 818 3.88 -23.05 -9.26
C PRO A 818 2.49 -22.48 -9.65
N ARG A 819 1.63 -23.33 -10.20
CA ARG A 819 0.24 -22.98 -10.53
C ARG A 819 -0.71 -24.18 -10.38
N ARG A 820 -2.02 -23.94 -10.44
CA ARG A 820 -3.06 -24.98 -10.44
C ARG A 820 -3.88 -24.91 -11.74
N ASP A 821 -3.75 -25.92 -12.59
CA ASP A 821 -4.38 -25.94 -13.93
C ASP A 821 -5.87 -26.37 -13.90
N ARG A 822 -6.39 -26.83 -12.75
CA ARG A 822 -7.79 -27.29 -12.62
C ARG A 822 -8.71 -26.12 -12.30
N HIS A 823 -9.57 -25.77 -13.25
CA HIS A 823 -10.55 -24.70 -13.05
C HIS A 823 -11.61 -25.12 -12.01
N ARG A 824 -11.80 -24.28 -10.99
CA ARG A 824 -12.85 -24.39 -9.96
C ARG A 824 -13.64 -23.10 -9.87
N ARG A 825 -14.67 -23.06 -9.03
CA ARG A 825 -15.58 -21.91 -8.87
C ARG A 825 -15.08 -20.84 -7.89
N SER A 826 -14.18 -21.23 -6.98
CA SER A 826 -13.59 -20.41 -5.91
C SER A 826 -12.25 -21.02 -5.48
N SER A 827 -11.42 -20.26 -4.75
CA SER A 827 -10.12 -20.71 -4.27
C SER A 827 -10.24 -21.82 -3.22
N GLY A 828 -11.27 -21.78 -2.37
CA GLY A 828 -11.54 -22.82 -1.37
C GLY A 828 -11.76 -24.19 -2.01
N LEU A 829 -12.42 -24.25 -3.17
CA LEU A 829 -12.60 -25.48 -3.93
C LEU A 829 -11.32 -25.96 -4.65
N MET A 830 -10.27 -25.14 -4.71
CA MET A 830 -8.96 -25.50 -5.26
C MET A 830 -8.00 -26.05 -4.19
N LYS A 831 -8.33 -25.92 -2.90
CA LYS A 831 -7.43 -26.22 -1.76
C LYS A 831 -6.75 -27.58 -1.87
N TYR A 832 -7.46 -28.58 -2.42
CA TYR A 832 -6.97 -29.95 -2.57
C TYR A 832 -6.58 -30.35 -4.00
N ASP A 833 -6.54 -29.40 -4.93
CA ASP A 833 -6.11 -29.67 -6.29
C ASP A 833 -4.58 -29.79 -6.40
N PRO A 834 -4.09 -30.64 -7.32
CA PRO A 834 -2.68 -30.80 -7.59
C PRO A 834 -2.06 -29.58 -8.27
N PHE A 835 -0.73 -29.51 -8.21
CA PHE A 835 0.08 -28.45 -8.78
C PHE A 835 0.60 -28.81 -10.16
N THR A 836 0.82 -27.76 -10.96
CA THR A 836 1.66 -27.73 -12.16
C THR A 836 2.87 -26.87 -11.86
N LEU A 837 4.06 -27.35 -12.23
CA LEU A 837 5.30 -26.57 -12.18
C LEU A 837 5.69 -26.17 -13.61
N VAL A 838 5.87 -24.87 -13.85
CA VAL A 838 6.41 -24.34 -15.10
C VAL A 838 7.87 -23.96 -14.86
N VAL A 839 8.79 -24.71 -15.44
CA VAL A 839 10.24 -24.52 -15.32
C VAL A 839 10.71 -23.74 -16.55
N VAL A 840 11.15 -22.51 -16.34
CA VAL A 840 11.55 -21.58 -17.42
C VAL A 840 13.07 -21.47 -17.41
N LEU A 841 13.73 -22.09 -18.39
CA LEU A 841 15.18 -22.19 -18.39
C LEU A 841 15.85 -20.88 -18.84
N ASN A 842 16.90 -20.47 -18.11
CA ASN A 842 17.77 -19.38 -18.54
C ASN A 842 18.73 -19.80 -19.66
N ASP A 843 19.55 -18.86 -20.12
CA ASP A 843 20.62 -19.08 -21.11
C ASP A 843 21.58 -20.25 -20.77
N LYS A 844 21.80 -20.50 -19.48
CA LYS A 844 22.62 -21.61 -18.94
C LYS A 844 21.82 -22.90 -18.73
N GLY A 845 20.53 -22.90 -19.00
CA GLY A 845 19.64 -24.06 -18.87
C GLY A 845 19.19 -24.37 -17.44
N ASN A 846 19.37 -23.47 -16.49
CA ASN A 846 19.02 -23.64 -15.07
C ASN A 846 17.74 -22.89 -14.71
N ALA A 847 17.10 -23.26 -13.60
CA ALA A 847 15.99 -22.51 -13.03
C ALA A 847 15.81 -22.78 -11.52
N GLU A 848 15.24 -21.82 -10.79
CA GLU A 848 14.89 -21.95 -9.37
C GLU A 848 13.51 -21.34 -9.09
N GLY A 849 12.77 -21.86 -8.11
CA GLY A 849 11.54 -21.23 -7.64
C GLY A 849 11.04 -21.82 -6.34
N HIS A 850 10.01 -21.20 -5.79
CA HIS A 850 9.51 -21.51 -4.46
C HIS A 850 7.99 -21.72 -4.46
N LEU A 851 7.50 -22.52 -3.52
CA LEU A 851 6.08 -22.64 -3.20
C LEU A 851 5.92 -22.63 -1.67
N TYR A 852 5.17 -21.65 -1.18
CA TYR A 852 4.62 -21.66 0.17
C TYR A 852 3.18 -22.19 0.15
N HIS A 853 2.84 -23.07 1.09
CA HIS A 853 1.48 -23.56 1.26
C HIS A 853 1.19 -23.90 2.72
N ASP A 854 0.08 -23.38 3.24
CA ASP A 854 -0.48 -23.68 4.56
C ASP A 854 -1.99 -24.03 4.39
N ASP A 855 -2.79 -23.94 5.46
CA ASP A 855 -4.23 -24.19 5.36
C ASP A 855 -5.04 -23.04 4.74
N GLY A 856 -4.42 -21.90 4.48
CA GLY A 856 -5.02 -20.72 3.86
C GLY A 856 -5.97 -19.94 4.75
N GLU A 857 -6.10 -20.25 6.04
CA GLU A 857 -7.20 -19.76 6.88
C GLU A 857 -6.78 -19.45 8.33
N SER A 858 -5.98 -20.31 8.99
CA SER A 858 -5.67 -20.19 10.43
C SER A 858 -4.29 -19.60 10.72
N PHE A 859 -4.02 -19.23 11.97
CA PHE A 859 -2.68 -18.84 12.44
C PHE A 859 -1.74 -20.02 12.71
N ASP A 860 -2.12 -21.27 12.39
CA ASP A 860 -1.27 -22.44 12.67
C ASP A 860 0.05 -22.42 11.91
N TYR A 861 0.16 -21.63 10.83
CA TYR A 861 1.44 -21.41 10.16
C TYR A 861 2.51 -20.83 11.10
N GLN A 862 2.13 -20.01 12.08
CA GLN A 862 3.06 -19.47 13.09
C GLN A 862 3.60 -20.57 14.02
N LYS A 863 2.89 -21.71 14.09
CA LYS A 863 3.32 -22.92 14.81
C LYS A 863 4.07 -23.89 13.89
N GLY A 864 4.40 -23.50 12.66
CA GLY A 864 5.08 -24.33 11.68
C GLY A 864 4.19 -25.28 10.87
N HIS A 865 2.87 -25.05 10.79
CA HIS A 865 1.94 -25.92 10.03
C HIS A 865 1.83 -25.45 8.57
N TYR A 866 2.92 -25.59 7.81
CA TYR A 866 3.01 -25.23 6.40
C TYR A 866 4.10 -26.08 5.72
N ILE A 867 4.16 -26.02 4.38
CA ILE A 867 5.32 -26.49 3.62
C ILE A 867 5.94 -25.30 2.88
N HIS A 868 7.27 -25.31 2.72
CA HIS A 868 7.97 -24.28 1.97
C HIS A 868 8.97 -24.93 1.02
N ARG A 869 8.52 -25.20 -0.19
CA ARG A 869 9.27 -26.00 -1.15
C ARG A 869 10.18 -25.10 -1.97
N LYS A 870 11.46 -25.46 -2.05
CA LYS A 870 12.38 -24.98 -3.07
C LYS A 870 12.41 -25.98 -4.22
N PHE A 871 12.38 -25.47 -5.44
CA PHE A 871 12.56 -26.24 -6.67
C PHE A 871 13.81 -25.75 -7.38
N THR A 872 14.63 -26.69 -7.88
CA THR A 872 15.83 -26.36 -8.64
C THR A 872 15.94 -27.26 -9.85
N PHE A 873 16.08 -26.66 -11.03
CA PHE A 873 16.46 -27.35 -12.25
C PHE A 873 17.92 -27.05 -12.57
N ASP A 874 18.71 -28.10 -12.72
CA ASP A 874 20.13 -28.03 -13.08
C ASP A 874 20.37 -28.74 -14.42
N SER A 875 20.89 -27.98 -15.40
CA SER A 875 21.17 -28.48 -16.75
C SER A 875 22.33 -29.47 -16.79
N ALA A 876 23.28 -29.39 -15.86
CA ALA A 876 24.43 -30.29 -15.81
C ALA A 876 23.99 -31.71 -15.41
N THR A 877 23.13 -31.81 -14.39
CA THR A 877 22.53 -33.08 -13.94
C THR A 877 21.25 -33.44 -14.69
N LYS A 878 20.69 -32.52 -15.49
CA LYS A 878 19.41 -32.63 -16.20
C LYS A 878 18.31 -33.12 -15.28
N SER A 879 18.24 -32.51 -14.10
CA SER A 879 17.34 -32.93 -13.05
C SER A 879 16.59 -31.75 -12.45
N LEU A 880 15.32 -32.00 -12.10
CA LEU A 880 14.51 -31.11 -11.28
C LEU A 880 14.40 -31.71 -9.89
N SER A 881 14.80 -31.00 -8.84
CA SER A 881 14.62 -31.41 -7.46
C SER A 881 13.59 -30.54 -6.74
N SER A 882 12.95 -31.13 -5.73
CA SER A 882 12.24 -30.41 -4.68
C SER A 882 12.81 -30.75 -3.33
N THR A 883 13.06 -29.72 -2.52
CA THR A 883 13.52 -29.83 -1.13
C THR A 883 12.65 -28.96 -0.23
N ASP A 884 12.32 -29.43 0.96
CA ASP A 884 11.69 -28.53 1.95
C ASP A 884 12.72 -27.57 2.53
N LEU A 885 12.34 -26.31 2.65
CA LEU A 885 13.07 -25.32 3.44
C LEU A 885 12.57 -25.28 4.90
N HIS A 886 11.50 -26.03 5.19
CA HIS A 886 10.88 -26.11 6.50
C HIS A 886 11.05 -27.48 7.12
N GLN A 887 11.31 -27.52 8.44
CA GLN A 887 11.30 -28.75 9.20
C GLN A 887 10.02 -28.83 10.02
N ASP A 888 9.21 -29.86 9.75
CA ASP A 888 7.91 -30.01 10.39
C ASP A 888 8.04 -30.19 11.91
N PRO A 889 7.32 -29.40 12.72
CA PRO A 889 7.20 -29.66 14.14
C PRO A 889 6.30 -30.88 14.40
N PRO A 890 6.44 -31.57 15.55
CA PRO A 890 5.58 -32.70 15.92
C PRO A 890 4.08 -32.37 15.90
N THR A 891 3.72 -31.11 16.14
CA THR A 891 2.34 -30.63 16.17
C THR A 891 1.67 -30.54 14.79
N ALA A 892 2.44 -30.65 13.69
CA ALA A 892 1.93 -30.51 12.32
C ALA A 892 1.34 -31.81 11.74
N GLU A 893 1.26 -32.91 12.50
CA GLU A 893 0.85 -34.24 11.98
C GLU A 893 -0.49 -34.21 11.20
N ALA A 894 -1.48 -33.49 11.71
CA ALA A 894 -2.80 -33.37 11.07
C ALA A 894 -2.70 -32.62 9.73
N TYR A 895 -1.96 -31.51 9.69
CA TYR A 895 -1.69 -30.77 8.46
C TYR A 895 -0.91 -31.63 7.44
N ASN A 896 0.10 -32.34 7.94
CA ASN A 896 0.95 -33.23 7.15
C ASN A 896 0.15 -34.34 6.47
N LYS A 897 -0.85 -34.90 7.16
CA LYS A 897 -1.74 -35.92 6.58
C LYS A 897 -2.52 -35.38 5.38
N VAL A 898 -2.94 -34.12 5.43
CA VAL A 898 -3.68 -33.45 4.35
C VAL A 898 -2.75 -33.12 3.20
N VAL A 899 -1.64 -32.42 3.46
CA VAL A 899 -0.73 -31.93 2.41
C VAL A 899 -0.02 -33.08 1.68
N LYS A 900 0.21 -34.23 2.33
CA LYS A 900 0.75 -35.45 1.68
C LYS A 900 -0.16 -36.03 0.58
N SER A 901 -1.44 -35.65 0.54
CA SER A 901 -2.35 -36.03 -0.54
C SER A 901 -2.20 -35.15 -1.79
N LEU A 902 -1.60 -33.97 -1.66
CA LEU A 902 -1.40 -33.03 -2.76
C LEU A 902 -0.22 -33.50 -3.63
N LEU A 903 -0.43 -33.49 -4.94
CA LEU A 903 0.53 -33.97 -5.92
C LEU A 903 0.99 -32.86 -6.85
N VAL A 904 2.18 -33.00 -7.43
CA VAL A 904 2.49 -32.36 -8.72
C VAL A 904 2.01 -33.30 -9.82
N GLU A 905 1.02 -32.87 -10.60
CA GLU A 905 0.47 -33.69 -11.70
C GLU A 905 1.08 -33.36 -13.06
N LYS A 906 1.80 -32.24 -13.16
CA LYS A 906 2.35 -31.75 -14.43
C LYS A 906 3.62 -30.94 -14.19
N ILE A 907 4.65 -31.20 -14.99
CA ILE A 907 5.85 -30.36 -15.07
C ILE A 907 6.03 -29.97 -16.53
N LEU A 908 6.05 -28.67 -16.81
CA LEU A 908 6.30 -28.10 -18.12
C LEU A 908 7.66 -27.40 -18.10
N ILE A 909 8.59 -27.83 -18.92
CA ILE A 909 9.90 -27.18 -19.06
C ILE A 909 9.88 -26.40 -20.38
N VAL A 910 10.21 -25.11 -20.31
CA VAL A 910 10.25 -24.16 -21.45
C VAL A 910 11.70 -23.75 -21.69
N GLY A 911 12.10 -23.69 -22.97
CA GLY A 911 13.47 -23.32 -23.35
C GLY A 911 14.45 -24.49 -23.39
N VAL A 912 13.97 -25.69 -23.72
CA VAL A 912 14.79 -26.91 -23.70
C VAL A 912 15.89 -26.85 -24.76
N SER A 913 17.16 -26.94 -24.35
CA SER A 913 18.29 -26.85 -25.28
C SER A 913 18.42 -28.07 -26.21
N LYS A 914 19.10 -27.89 -27.36
CA LYS A 914 19.45 -28.99 -28.28
C LYS A 914 20.23 -30.13 -27.61
N ALA A 915 21.03 -29.82 -26.58
CA ALA A 915 21.79 -30.82 -25.82
C ALA A 915 20.88 -31.68 -24.91
N ILE A 916 19.90 -31.06 -24.25
CA ILE A 916 18.87 -31.78 -23.49
C ILE A 916 18.04 -32.62 -24.47
N LYS A 917 17.62 -32.06 -25.61
CA LYS A 917 16.91 -32.78 -26.67
C LYS A 917 17.66 -34.05 -27.13
N ALA A 918 18.93 -33.92 -27.51
CA ALA A 918 19.73 -35.02 -28.04
C ALA A 918 19.94 -36.15 -27.01
N SER A 919 20.15 -35.79 -25.74
CA SER A 919 20.35 -36.77 -24.67
C SER A 919 19.05 -37.43 -24.18
N VAL A 920 17.97 -36.67 -24.06
CA VAL A 920 16.67 -37.14 -23.56
C VAL A 920 15.95 -38.02 -24.58
N LEU A 921 15.86 -37.60 -25.85
CA LEU A 921 15.14 -38.37 -26.87
C LEU A 921 15.86 -39.68 -27.25
N ALA A 922 17.20 -39.70 -27.24
CA ALA A 922 17.97 -40.89 -27.61
C ALA A 922 18.09 -41.93 -26.47
N LYS A 923 18.15 -41.51 -25.20
CA LYS A 923 18.46 -42.42 -24.06
C LYS A 923 17.26 -42.84 -23.22
N SER A 924 16.23 -42.00 -23.08
CA SER A 924 15.18 -42.17 -22.07
C SER A 924 13.92 -42.92 -22.55
N LYS A 925 13.81 -43.21 -23.86
CA LYS A 925 12.58 -43.73 -24.50
C LYS A 925 11.33 -42.91 -24.12
N ASN A 926 11.45 -41.59 -24.07
CA ASN A 926 10.39 -40.65 -23.68
C ASN A 926 9.84 -40.87 -22.26
N LYS A 927 10.69 -41.30 -21.31
CA LYS A 927 10.31 -41.46 -19.89
C LYS A 927 11.30 -40.78 -18.94
N ALA A 928 10.79 -39.92 -18.06
CA ALA A 928 11.55 -39.37 -16.95
C ALA A 928 11.71 -40.42 -15.84
N THR A 929 12.84 -40.40 -15.14
CA THR A 929 13.06 -41.21 -13.93
C THR A 929 12.82 -40.35 -12.70
N ILE A 930 11.88 -40.75 -11.85
CA ILE A 930 11.53 -40.03 -10.62
C ILE A 930 12.06 -40.81 -9.44
N LEU A 931 12.74 -40.12 -8.52
CA LEU A 931 13.18 -40.60 -7.22
C LEU A 931 12.39 -39.85 -6.14
N GLU A 932 11.71 -40.58 -5.26
CA GLU A 932 10.99 -40.04 -4.10
C GLU A 932 11.01 -41.13 -3.01
N ASP A 933 11.35 -40.78 -1.77
CA ASP A 933 11.46 -41.73 -0.65
C ASP A 933 12.32 -42.98 -0.98
N GLY A 934 13.43 -42.80 -1.70
CA GLY A 934 14.32 -43.89 -2.12
C GLY A 934 13.76 -44.81 -3.21
N LYS A 935 12.55 -44.55 -3.72
CA LYS A 935 11.87 -45.37 -4.72
C LYS A 935 11.93 -44.72 -6.09
N TYR A 936 12.28 -45.52 -7.10
CA TYR A 936 12.31 -45.10 -8.49
C TYR A 936 11.02 -45.45 -9.21
N ARG A 937 10.52 -44.51 -10.03
CA ARG A 937 9.41 -44.75 -10.98
C ARG A 937 9.62 -44.00 -12.28
N LYS A 938 8.75 -44.24 -13.26
CA LYS A 938 8.79 -43.59 -14.56
C LYS A 938 7.54 -42.74 -14.79
N ALA A 939 7.71 -41.60 -15.46
CA ALA A 939 6.61 -40.81 -16.01
C ALA A 939 6.84 -40.53 -17.49
N SER A 940 5.74 -40.39 -18.23
CA SER A 940 5.80 -40.08 -19.66
C SER A 940 6.30 -38.66 -19.88
N MET A 941 7.18 -38.49 -20.85
CA MET A 941 7.62 -37.21 -21.35
C MET A 941 7.14 -37.00 -22.78
N VAL A 942 6.72 -35.77 -23.08
CA VAL A 942 6.34 -35.34 -24.43
C VAL A 942 7.14 -34.09 -24.76
N TYR A 943 8.06 -34.22 -25.70
CA TYR A 943 8.81 -33.09 -26.25
C TYR A 943 8.03 -32.49 -27.43
N THR A 944 7.92 -31.17 -27.45
CA THR A 944 7.32 -30.43 -28.56
C THR A 944 8.36 -29.45 -29.10
N PRO A 945 8.87 -29.66 -30.33
CA PRO A 945 9.77 -28.71 -30.94
C PRO A 945 9.05 -27.38 -31.19
N ALA A 946 9.77 -26.28 -31.05
CA ALA A 946 9.34 -24.96 -31.47
C ALA A 946 9.05 -24.94 -32.98
N GLN A 947 8.17 -24.03 -33.39
CA GLN A 947 7.85 -23.82 -34.81
C GLN A 947 9.08 -23.40 -35.62
N ASP A 948 9.90 -22.52 -35.03
CA ASP A 948 11.20 -22.07 -35.53
C ASP A 948 12.08 -21.57 -34.37
N ASN A 949 13.22 -20.95 -34.66
CA ASN A 949 14.17 -20.47 -33.63
C ASN A 949 13.68 -19.23 -32.84
N THR A 950 12.52 -18.67 -33.17
CA THR A 950 11.92 -17.52 -32.45
C THR A 950 10.99 -17.97 -31.32
N PHE A 951 10.77 -19.27 -31.15
CA PHE A 951 9.98 -19.86 -30.07
C PHE A 951 10.82 -20.86 -29.26
N GLY A 952 10.49 -21.02 -27.98
CA GLY A 952 11.14 -21.98 -27.10
C GLY A 952 10.61 -23.40 -27.29
N ASP A 953 11.52 -24.38 -27.37
CA ASP A 953 11.17 -25.80 -27.27
C ASP A 953 10.55 -26.11 -25.90
N THR A 954 9.60 -27.06 -25.85
CA THR A 954 8.98 -27.48 -24.59
C THR A 954 9.12 -28.98 -24.33
N LEU A 955 9.17 -29.34 -23.04
CA LEU A 955 9.13 -30.72 -22.57
C LEU A 955 8.10 -30.85 -21.44
N LEU A 956 7.09 -31.68 -21.67
CA LEU A 956 6.00 -31.94 -20.74
C LEU A 956 6.19 -33.30 -20.07
N ILE A 957 6.30 -33.32 -18.73
CA ILE A 957 6.27 -34.54 -17.93
C ILE A 957 4.84 -34.72 -17.39
N ARG A 958 4.19 -35.79 -17.84
CA ARG A 958 2.78 -36.07 -17.52
C ARG A 958 2.68 -36.95 -16.28
N ASN A 959 1.95 -36.47 -15.29
CA ASN A 959 1.58 -37.18 -14.08
C ASN A 959 2.77 -37.86 -13.38
N PRO A 960 3.77 -37.09 -12.92
CA PRO A 960 4.90 -37.65 -12.17
C PRO A 960 4.46 -38.23 -10.82
N LYS A 961 3.26 -37.86 -10.32
CA LYS A 961 2.66 -38.32 -9.06
C LYS A 961 3.57 -38.11 -7.85
N VAL A 962 4.45 -37.11 -7.90
CA VAL A 962 5.27 -36.71 -6.74
C VAL A 962 4.38 -35.95 -5.76
N ARG A 963 4.53 -36.21 -4.48
CA ARG A 963 3.84 -35.47 -3.43
C ARG A 963 4.51 -34.14 -3.26
N ILE A 964 3.72 -33.07 -3.15
CA ILE A 964 4.28 -31.72 -3.03
C ILE A 964 5.08 -31.54 -1.73
N ALA A 965 4.71 -32.28 -0.69
CA ALA A 965 5.31 -32.22 0.64
C ALA A 965 6.56 -33.09 0.81
N ASN A 966 6.89 -33.94 -0.17
CA ASN A 966 8.04 -34.83 -0.09
C ASN A 966 9.22 -34.25 -0.87
N ASP A 967 10.42 -34.65 -0.48
CA ASP A 967 11.60 -34.47 -1.31
C ASP A 967 11.59 -35.46 -2.48
N TRP A 968 11.91 -34.96 -3.66
CA TRP A 968 11.94 -35.78 -4.87
C TRP A 968 12.88 -35.18 -5.92
N THR A 969 13.34 -36.03 -6.82
CA THR A 969 14.17 -35.64 -7.98
C THR A 969 13.63 -36.29 -9.25
N VAL A 970 13.51 -35.51 -10.31
CA VAL A 970 13.11 -35.95 -11.66
C VAL A 970 14.30 -35.83 -12.59
N TYR A 971 14.87 -36.97 -12.99
CA TYR A 971 15.96 -37.05 -13.97
C TYR A 971 15.42 -37.23 -15.38
N LEU A 972 15.90 -36.43 -16.34
CA LEU A 972 15.43 -36.49 -17.72
C LEU A 972 16.10 -37.59 -18.56
N ASP A 973 17.32 -38.03 -18.23
CA ASP A 973 18.09 -38.97 -19.06
C ASP A 973 18.73 -40.16 -18.31
N LYS A 974 18.46 -40.34 -17.00
CA LYS A 974 18.99 -41.46 -16.21
C LYS A 974 18.35 -42.79 -16.63
N LYS A 975 19.18 -43.74 -17.10
CA LYS A 975 18.77 -45.13 -17.39
C LYS A 975 18.42 -45.88 -16.10
N ASP A 976 17.60 -46.93 -16.25
CA ASP A 976 17.06 -47.74 -15.15
C ASP A 976 18.11 -48.07 -14.10
N ALA A 977 17.90 -47.61 -12.86
CA ALA A 977 18.48 -48.26 -11.68
C ALA A 977 17.74 -49.59 -11.45
N GLY A 978 17.84 -50.49 -12.42
CA GLY A 978 17.35 -51.86 -12.32
C GLY A 978 18.36 -52.66 -11.50
N GLY A 979 18.08 -52.82 -10.21
CA GLY A 979 18.71 -53.82 -9.35
C GLY A 979 20.11 -53.50 -8.82
N ALA A 980 20.13 -53.07 -7.56
CA ALA A 980 21.19 -53.15 -6.54
C ALA A 980 21.51 -51.77 -5.94
N VAL A 981 20.73 -51.40 -4.91
CA VAL A 981 21.26 -50.53 -3.86
C VAL A 981 22.05 -51.46 -2.93
N LYS A 982 23.37 -51.49 -3.12
CA LYS A 982 24.32 -51.76 -2.05
C LYS A 982 25.46 -50.77 -2.20
N ASP A 983 25.63 -50.02 -1.13
CA ASP A 983 26.81 -49.28 -0.71
C ASP A 983 27.38 -48.27 -1.72
N GLU A 984 27.19 -46.99 -1.44
CA GLU A 984 28.30 -46.18 -0.93
C GLU A 984 27.77 -44.93 -0.21
N LEU A 985 28.37 -44.71 0.95
CA LEU A 985 28.19 -43.66 1.95
C LEU A 985 28.46 -42.25 1.40
#